data_AF-A0A195BQ95-F1
#
_entry.id   AF-A0A195BQ95-F1
#
_cell.length_a   1.000
_cell.length_b   1.000
_cell.length_c   1.000
_cell.angle_alpha   90.00
_cell.angle_beta   90.00
_cell.angle_gamma   90.00
#
_symmetry.space_group_name_H-M   'P 1'
#
loop_
_entity.id
_entity.type
_entity.pdbx_description
1 polymer ?
#
loop_
_entity_poly.entity_id
_entity_poly.type
_entity_poly.pdbx_seq_one_letter_code
_entity_poly.pdbx_strand_id
1 'polypeptide(L)'
;MVDVLSTRLQEIYAKWETKTQVTRNAEPTSTRFSLDGLRRAGLQLQRRKIQDREQSRKIRENSLYSIKETEPLMPLIKHKSSFLHYCCNTCVPASKDTLVKSMLKQQQQPYGVNILTQKPNSRTLFSKIFTHLYLVLSFKNHDYPRVTETVLNDEKLKEAIKLTALETANHEGCNEEKAFAKAKARARSILLQMESTCSNAFIKVATWMMYKLLPCFIQSIVVIPSQLEILKQASNTGLPLVMLPLHRSHLDYIMVDFQMIANGIRGPLIAAGDNLRMPFFGWLLKNLGAFYIKRRIDPVTGRKDFLYRATLQTYIMENLRAGHNMECFIEGGRTRTGKPCMPKSGILSVIVDAYMDGTIEDAFLVPVAINYERLVDGNFVREQLGQPKKMETFTSTIKAIWSTLRGRYGIVKIDFCQPFSLREMVKAFQAQQNKLALKTSEGYLKYTMSNSSLYGTDVVVEEHRQMVDSIARHIVYDSSTSMPIMSTNVVAFLLLNKFRDGCTLDKLVEAFDSIRQELEFSEKNIAFCGESVDIINHALDILGPGLVMQQRQEITEAIEGNQSYKSNVIIAIRPISILPNVIELSYYSNTMLLYYIMDSIVVTALYAELQSQINDPIAIAENNITVLQNSLLERALKLCDILRYEFIFCRPCQELRDVILETIQNISHKGIITQKEEVYLENELWSKRYAQNFDDSSDEEYSREREIRKIEYKRFFSLLIIPIEREREREREKERERKTRARARTQFNAILITFGCNVKYIINYIIFHWEHKIAYKIIVLSNATNGSKIFYFPCVDSPDEIFQKIYKEKQKKIEVIDHELNMILKDIDSNGCIALTGKQCRYSYTERIKREALADNFTSEFKIKTDNVLLYSAQPLILKISDKPEVQLIQSKVTGMSSRKSNDSVVILTIKLTDQTIGSLTLDFFFEVKSAGYYTLNRVNYETTNGVDNLSTRRDISFPFGFSYHCSPKTTFTDGTTFLNIMDMQVQVDHKDATFSDAYDCVGFTSIPIWTGIFVTVILGLIMIWALIMIMDIRTMDRFDDPKGKTITISSAE
;
A
#
# COMPACT_ATOMS: atom_id res chain seq x y z
N MET A 1 -21.09 -61.77 34.77
CA MET A 1 -21.52 -61.26 33.45
C MET A 1 -22.71 -62.04 32.89
N VAL A 2 -22.79 -63.36 33.10
CA VAL A 2 -23.94 -64.19 32.70
C VAL A 2 -25.23 -63.84 33.48
N ASP A 3 -25.12 -63.51 34.78
CA ASP A 3 -26.32 -63.17 35.59
C ASP A 3 -26.94 -61.80 35.28
N VAL A 4 -26.16 -60.85 34.78
CA VAL A 4 -26.66 -59.52 34.36
C VAL A 4 -27.36 -59.60 33.00
N LEU A 5 -26.88 -60.48 32.12
CA LEU A 5 -27.52 -60.77 30.84
C LEU A 5 -28.83 -61.55 31.01
N SER A 6 -28.85 -62.50 31.94
CA SER A 6 -30.05 -63.28 32.31
C SER A 6 -31.17 -62.37 32.85
N THR A 7 -30.85 -61.48 33.80
CA THR A 7 -31.82 -60.54 34.38
C THR A 7 -32.33 -59.52 33.37
N ARG A 8 -31.46 -59.01 32.48
CA ARG A 8 -31.85 -58.11 31.38
C ARG A 8 -32.75 -58.80 30.34
N LEU A 9 -32.49 -60.07 30.03
CA LEU A 9 -33.32 -60.86 29.11
C LEU A 9 -34.70 -61.15 29.72
N GLN A 10 -34.77 -61.47 31.01
CA GLN A 10 -36.06 -61.65 31.71
C GLN A 10 -36.86 -60.35 31.81
N GLU A 11 -36.21 -59.19 32.03
CA GLU A 11 -36.88 -57.89 31.97
C GLU A 11 -37.43 -57.56 30.57
N ILE A 12 -36.69 -57.92 29.52
CA ILE A 12 -37.14 -57.75 28.13
C ILE A 12 -38.31 -58.69 27.83
N TYR A 13 -38.26 -59.94 28.30
CA TYR A 13 -39.34 -60.90 28.12
C TYR A 13 -40.62 -60.46 28.85
N ALA A 14 -40.51 -59.98 30.09
CA ALA A 14 -41.64 -59.43 30.86
C ALA A 14 -42.23 -58.16 30.23
N LYS A 15 -41.39 -57.28 29.67
CA LYS A 15 -41.84 -56.11 28.89
C LYS A 15 -42.51 -56.47 27.56
N TRP A 16 -42.16 -57.62 26.98
CA TRP A 16 -42.77 -58.10 25.76
C TRP A 16 -44.13 -58.75 26.03
N GLU A 17 -44.26 -59.50 27.13
CA GLU A 17 -45.50 -60.15 27.55
C GLU A 17 -46.56 -59.15 28.05
N THR A 18 -46.14 -58.04 28.67
CA THR A 18 -47.04 -56.92 29.03
C THR A 18 -47.54 -56.13 27.81
N LYS A 19 -46.84 -56.17 26.67
CA LYS A 19 -47.26 -55.53 25.41
C LYS A 19 -48.20 -56.38 24.56
N THR A 20 -48.24 -57.70 24.78
CA THR A 20 -49.13 -58.61 24.04
C THR A 20 -50.48 -58.84 24.73
N GLN A 21 -50.71 -58.28 25.92
CA GLN A 21 -52.04 -58.13 26.50
C GLN A 21 -52.79 -56.96 25.87
N VAL A 22 -53.30 -57.19 24.66
CA VAL A 22 -54.44 -56.42 24.15
C VAL A 22 -55.66 -56.83 24.99
N THR A 23 -56.08 -55.95 25.89
CA THR A 23 -57.36 -56.00 26.58
C THR A 23 -58.49 -56.09 25.55
N ARG A 24 -59.07 -57.28 25.41
CA ARG A 24 -60.39 -57.45 24.81
C ARG A 24 -61.40 -56.81 25.76
N ASN A 25 -61.76 -55.56 25.53
CA ASN A 25 -63.03 -55.03 26.02
C ASN A 25 -64.13 -55.79 25.30
N ALA A 26 -64.69 -56.79 25.98
CA ALA A 26 -65.92 -57.43 25.61
C ALA A 26 -67.09 -56.55 26.09
N GLU A 27 -67.62 -55.70 25.21
CA GLU A 27 -69.07 -55.46 25.24
C GLU A 27 -69.73 -56.53 24.39
N PRO A 28 -70.80 -57.19 24.87
CA PRO A 28 -71.47 -58.24 24.11
C PRO A 28 -72.43 -57.60 23.12
N THR A 29 -71.95 -57.11 21.97
CA THR A 29 -72.85 -56.89 20.84
C THR A 29 -73.11 -58.22 20.15
N SER A 30 -74.18 -58.87 20.60
CA SER A 30 -74.78 -60.05 20.01
C SER A 30 -75.35 -59.74 18.61
N THR A 31 -74.50 -59.64 17.60
CA THR A 31 -74.92 -59.81 16.20
C THR A 31 -73.78 -60.49 15.44
N ARG A 32 -73.87 -61.82 15.27
CA ARG A 32 -73.11 -62.52 14.24
C ARG A 32 -73.47 -61.86 12.91
N PHE A 33 -72.56 -61.10 12.32
CA PHE A 33 -72.71 -60.68 10.93
C PHE A 33 -72.77 -61.95 10.09
N SER A 34 -73.84 -62.14 9.31
CA SER A 34 -73.89 -63.23 8.33
C SER A 34 -72.72 -63.06 7.34
N LEU A 35 -72.31 -64.13 6.65
CA LEU A 35 -71.24 -64.07 5.64
C LEU A 35 -71.50 -62.95 4.60
N ASP A 36 -72.77 -62.68 4.36
CA ASP A 36 -73.27 -61.62 3.48
C ASP A 36 -73.11 -60.20 4.08
N GLY A 37 -73.20 -60.07 5.41
CA GLY A 37 -72.90 -58.86 6.16
C GLY A 37 -71.40 -58.53 6.18
N LEU A 38 -70.54 -59.55 6.34
CA LEU A 38 -69.08 -59.40 6.21
C LEU A 38 -68.67 -59.07 4.77
N ARG A 39 -69.32 -59.68 3.77
CA ARG A 39 -69.09 -59.36 2.36
C ARG A 39 -69.52 -57.93 2.03
N ARG A 40 -70.66 -57.47 2.57
CA ARG A 40 -71.11 -56.07 2.44
C ARG A 40 -70.21 -55.09 3.17
N ALA A 41 -69.75 -55.41 4.38
CA ALA A 41 -68.79 -54.58 5.11
C ALA A 41 -67.44 -54.51 4.37
N GLY A 42 -66.95 -55.62 3.82
CA GLY A 42 -65.74 -55.67 3.00
C GLY A 42 -65.87 -54.85 1.71
N LEU A 43 -67.01 -54.96 1.02
CA LEU A 43 -67.32 -54.13 -0.16
C LEU A 43 -67.45 -52.65 0.19
N GLN A 44 -68.01 -52.30 1.34
CA GLN A 44 -68.08 -50.91 1.82
C GLN A 44 -66.69 -50.36 2.20
N LEU A 45 -65.84 -51.17 2.82
CA LEU A 45 -64.45 -50.81 3.14
C LEU A 45 -63.62 -50.63 1.86
N GLN A 46 -63.83 -51.49 0.87
CA GLN A 46 -63.19 -51.38 -0.43
C GLN A 46 -63.67 -50.13 -1.18
N ARG A 47 -64.98 -49.84 -1.16
CA ARG A 47 -65.54 -48.58 -1.71
C ARG A 47 -65.00 -47.35 -1.01
N ARG A 48 -64.89 -47.35 0.33
CA ARG A 48 -64.28 -46.25 1.08
C ARG A 48 -62.81 -46.06 0.71
N LYS A 49 -62.02 -47.14 0.63
CA LYS A 49 -60.62 -47.05 0.16
C LYS A 49 -60.49 -46.52 -1.26
N ILE A 50 -61.43 -46.86 -2.15
CA ILE A 50 -61.47 -46.32 -3.52
C ILE A 50 -61.81 -44.83 -3.50
N GLN A 51 -62.82 -44.42 -2.71
CA GLN A 51 -63.19 -43.02 -2.55
C GLN A 51 -62.06 -42.19 -1.93
N ASP A 52 -61.38 -42.69 -0.90
CA ASP A 52 -60.23 -42.03 -0.28
C ASP A 52 -59.07 -41.89 -1.28
N ARG A 53 -58.84 -42.91 -2.12
CA ARG A 53 -57.86 -42.85 -3.22
C ARG A 53 -58.24 -41.81 -4.27
N GLU A 54 -59.50 -41.75 -4.68
CA GLU A 54 -59.99 -40.75 -5.63
C GLU A 54 -59.92 -39.34 -5.05
N GLN A 55 -60.25 -39.17 -3.78
CA GLN A 55 -60.18 -37.88 -3.10
C GLN A 55 -58.73 -37.42 -2.94
N SER A 56 -57.81 -38.33 -2.61
CA SER A 56 -56.36 -38.06 -2.62
C SER A 56 -55.86 -37.71 -4.02
N ARG A 57 -56.37 -38.38 -5.06
CA ARG A 57 -56.04 -38.07 -6.46
C ARG A 57 -56.52 -36.69 -6.86
N LYS A 58 -57.76 -36.32 -6.50
CA LYS A 58 -58.31 -34.97 -6.72
C LYS A 58 -57.56 -33.89 -5.96
N ILE A 59 -57.16 -34.14 -4.71
CA ILE A 59 -56.31 -33.21 -3.94
C ILE A 59 -54.97 -33.02 -4.64
N ARG A 60 -54.36 -34.11 -5.13
CA ARG A 60 -53.09 -34.08 -5.84
C ARG A 60 -53.21 -33.37 -7.20
N GLU A 61 -54.28 -33.61 -7.95
CA GLU A 61 -54.59 -32.90 -9.19
C GLU A 61 -54.86 -31.41 -8.95
N ASN A 62 -55.67 -31.06 -7.94
CA ASN A 62 -55.89 -29.66 -7.55
C ASN A 62 -54.59 -28.99 -7.12
N SER A 63 -53.70 -29.69 -6.39
CA SER A 63 -52.39 -29.15 -6.03
C SER A 63 -51.50 -28.93 -7.25
N LEU A 64 -51.52 -29.85 -8.23
CA LEU A 64 -50.82 -29.71 -9.51
C LEU A 64 -51.39 -28.59 -10.37
N TYR A 65 -52.71 -28.40 -10.38
CA TYR A 65 -53.35 -27.25 -11.02
C TYR A 65 -52.94 -25.95 -10.31
N SER A 66 -52.92 -25.92 -8.97
CA SER A 66 -52.47 -24.74 -8.23
C SER A 66 -51.00 -24.40 -8.53
N ILE A 67 -50.13 -25.40 -8.67
CA ILE A 67 -48.70 -25.22 -9.01
C ILE A 67 -48.54 -24.73 -10.47
N LYS A 68 -49.43 -25.16 -11.38
CA LYS A 68 -49.43 -24.69 -12.78
C LYS A 68 -50.02 -23.29 -12.96
N GLU A 69 -51.00 -22.91 -12.13
CA GLU A 69 -51.63 -21.57 -12.17
C GLU A 69 -50.88 -20.53 -11.34
N THR A 70 -50.10 -20.93 -10.33
CA THR A 70 -49.13 -20.03 -9.71
C THR A 70 -48.00 -19.80 -10.69
N GLU A 71 -47.90 -18.59 -11.24
CA GLU A 71 -46.64 -18.12 -11.82
C GLU A 71 -45.51 -18.40 -10.82
N PRO A 72 -44.35 -18.91 -11.27
CA PRO A 72 -43.21 -19.03 -10.38
C PRO A 72 -42.95 -17.66 -9.80
N LEU A 73 -43.18 -17.50 -8.49
CA LEU A 73 -42.83 -16.29 -7.76
C LEU A 73 -41.40 -15.98 -8.16
N MET A 74 -41.22 -14.83 -8.83
CA MET A 74 -39.89 -14.31 -9.11
C MET A 74 -39.09 -14.44 -7.82
N PRO A 75 -37.85 -14.98 -7.86
CA PRO A 75 -37.04 -15.10 -6.67
C PRO A 75 -37.06 -13.74 -5.99
N LEU A 76 -37.58 -13.70 -4.76
CA LEU A 76 -37.68 -12.48 -3.97
C LEU A 76 -36.31 -11.83 -4.08
N ILE A 77 -36.23 -10.64 -4.68
CA ILE A 77 -34.98 -9.89 -4.77
C ILE A 77 -34.55 -9.73 -3.31
N LYS A 78 -33.59 -10.56 -2.87
CA LYS A 78 -33.06 -10.46 -1.52
C LYS A 78 -32.54 -9.05 -1.43
N HIS A 79 -33.14 -8.25 -0.55
CA HIS A 79 -32.62 -6.94 -0.24
C HIS A 79 -31.15 -7.12 0.15
N LYS A 80 -30.23 -6.51 -0.62
CA LYS A 80 -28.79 -6.55 -0.36
C LYS A 80 -28.57 -6.22 1.11
N SER A 81 -27.96 -7.15 1.85
CA SER A 81 -27.54 -6.93 3.22
C SER A 81 -26.63 -5.70 3.28
N SER A 82 -26.91 -4.75 4.19
CA SER A 82 -26.05 -3.57 4.44
C SER A 82 -24.70 -3.92 5.09
N PHE A 83 -24.52 -5.20 5.46
CA PHE A 83 -23.33 -5.74 6.05
C PHE A 83 -22.95 -7.04 5.33
N LEU A 84 -21.82 -7.04 4.59
CA LEU A 84 -21.47 -8.11 3.65
C LEU A 84 -20.94 -9.39 4.33
N HIS A 85 -20.37 -9.30 5.54
CA HIS A 85 -19.63 -10.42 6.15
C HIS A 85 -19.90 -10.63 7.64
N TYR A 86 -21.00 -11.32 7.96
CA TYR A 86 -21.34 -11.74 9.32
C TYR A 86 -20.36 -12.80 9.87
N CYS A 87 -20.14 -12.76 11.18
CA CYS A 87 -19.37 -13.79 11.87
C CYS A 87 -20.07 -15.17 11.81
N CYS A 88 -19.33 -16.24 12.06
CA CYS A 88 -19.84 -17.61 11.92
C CYS A 88 -21.03 -17.89 12.85
N ASN A 89 -22.16 -18.31 12.29
CA ASN A 89 -23.35 -18.65 13.07
C ASN A 89 -23.16 -19.89 13.97
N THR A 90 -22.29 -20.81 13.55
CA THR A 90 -22.04 -22.06 14.28
C THR A 90 -21.10 -21.83 15.47
N CYS A 91 -20.05 -21.03 15.28
CA CYS A 91 -19.05 -20.79 16.32
C CYS A 91 -19.45 -19.67 17.29
N VAL A 92 -20.08 -18.60 16.78
CA VAL A 92 -20.33 -17.37 17.54
C VAL A 92 -21.76 -16.81 17.31
N PRO A 93 -22.82 -17.61 17.59
CA PRO A 93 -24.22 -17.19 17.39
C PRO A 93 -24.63 -15.94 18.20
N ALA A 94 -24.17 -15.80 19.43
CA ALA A 94 -24.51 -14.66 20.29
C ALA A 94 -23.86 -13.37 19.79
N SER A 95 -22.57 -13.41 19.41
CA SER A 95 -21.88 -12.26 18.81
C SER A 95 -22.57 -11.81 17.52
N LYS A 96 -23.03 -12.77 16.70
CA LYS A 96 -23.75 -12.51 15.46
C LYS A 96 -25.03 -11.70 15.70
N ASP A 97 -25.85 -12.14 16.65
CA ASP A 97 -27.17 -11.54 16.89
C ASP A 97 -27.11 -10.21 17.67
N THR A 98 -26.19 -10.09 18.63
CA THR A 98 -26.17 -8.98 19.60
C THR A 98 -25.74 -7.67 18.95
N LEU A 99 -24.71 -7.70 18.09
CA LEU A 99 -24.17 -6.52 17.43
C LEU A 99 -24.94 -6.11 16.17
N VAL A 100 -25.76 -7.02 15.60
CA VAL A 100 -26.49 -6.78 14.33
C VAL A 100 -27.92 -6.29 14.56
N LYS A 101 -28.59 -6.71 15.64
CA LYS A 101 -29.95 -6.25 15.97
C LYS A 101 -30.03 -4.73 16.21
N SER A 102 -28.93 -4.09 16.60
CA SER A 102 -28.84 -2.62 16.73
C SER A 102 -28.84 -1.91 15.36
N MET A 103 -28.34 -2.57 14.30
CA MET A 103 -28.11 -1.99 12.96
C MET A 103 -29.35 -2.04 12.04
N LEU A 104 -30.21 -3.05 12.18
CA LEU A 104 -31.45 -3.15 11.38
C LEU A 104 -32.40 -1.93 11.55
N LYS A 105 -32.19 -1.11 12.59
CA LYS A 105 -32.96 0.13 12.85
C LYS A 105 -32.43 1.37 12.14
N GLN A 106 -31.21 1.36 11.61
CA GLN A 106 -30.62 2.50 10.91
C GLN A 106 -30.32 2.11 9.46
N GLN A 107 -31.20 2.53 8.53
CA GLN A 107 -30.92 2.44 7.09
C GLN A 107 -29.68 3.30 6.78
N GLN A 108 -28.51 2.67 6.74
CA GLN A 108 -27.28 3.31 6.31
C GLN A 108 -26.84 2.83 4.95
N GLN A 109 -26.25 3.75 4.20
CA GLN A 109 -25.94 3.62 2.78
C GLN A 109 -25.14 2.35 2.49
N PRO A 110 -25.52 1.56 1.47
CA PRO A 110 -24.80 0.33 1.11
C PRO A 110 -23.44 0.60 0.45
N TYR A 111 -23.10 1.87 0.22
CA TYR A 111 -21.89 2.30 -0.47
C TYR A 111 -20.81 2.71 0.52
N GLY A 112 -19.57 2.30 0.24
CA GLY A 112 -18.42 2.70 1.04
C GLY A 112 -18.15 4.20 0.92
N VAL A 113 -17.70 4.81 2.00
CA VAL A 113 -17.37 6.23 2.07
C VAL A 113 -15.87 6.43 1.90
N ASN A 114 -15.49 7.43 1.11
CA ASN A 114 -14.09 7.85 1.01
C ASN A 114 -13.71 8.70 2.23
N ILE A 115 -12.80 8.21 3.06
CA ILE A 115 -12.38 8.90 4.28
C ILE A 115 -11.55 10.15 3.97
N LEU A 116 -10.85 10.17 2.84
CA LEU A 116 -9.99 11.30 2.46
C LEU A 116 -10.78 12.57 2.12
N THR A 117 -12.06 12.44 1.76
CA THR A 117 -12.92 13.57 1.36
C THR A 117 -13.84 14.07 2.47
N GLN A 118 -13.75 13.50 3.68
CA GLN A 118 -14.61 13.88 4.80
C GLN A 118 -14.35 15.33 5.23
N LYS A 119 -15.40 16.16 5.23
CA LYS A 119 -15.35 17.55 5.68
C LYS A 119 -15.99 17.71 7.06
N PRO A 120 -15.44 18.55 7.94
CA PRO A 120 -16.05 18.86 9.23
C PRO A 120 -17.36 19.63 9.03
N ASN A 121 -18.39 19.31 9.83
CA ASN A 121 -19.70 19.99 9.79
C ASN A 121 -19.68 21.45 10.33
N SER A 122 -18.53 21.98 10.74
CA SER A 122 -18.39 23.31 11.34
C SER A 122 -18.17 24.41 10.29
N ARG A 123 -18.86 25.56 10.46
CA ARG A 123 -18.85 26.70 9.52
C ARG A 123 -17.79 27.78 9.80
N THR A 124 -16.89 27.58 10.77
CA THR A 124 -15.88 28.58 11.15
C THR A 124 -14.88 28.89 10.01
N LEU A 125 -14.28 30.08 10.00
CA LEU A 125 -13.22 30.45 9.04
C LEU A 125 -12.00 29.52 9.16
N PHE A 126 -11.60 29.17 10.38
CA PHE A 126 -10.50 28.25 10.63
C PHE A 126 -10.77 26.83 10.10
N SER A 127 -12.00 26.31 10.26
CA SER A 127 -12.38 25.00 9.70
C SER A 127 -12.47 24.99 8.18
N LYS A 128 -12.63 26.15 7.52
CA LYS A 128 -12.60 26.28 6.06
C LYS A 128 -11.18 26.37 5.50
N ILE A 129 -10.29 27.09 6.17
CA ILE A 129 -8.89 27.30 5.72
C ILE A 129 -8.03 26.08 6.08
N PHE A 130 -8.17 25.55 7.30
CA PHE A 130 -7.37 24.45 7.83
C PHE A 130 -8.22 23.22 8.14
N THR A 131 -8.98 22.75 7.15
CA THR A 131 -9.96 21.67 7.28
C THR A 131 -9.41 20.41 7.97
N HIS A 132 -8.29 19.86 7.47
CA HIS A 132 -7.71 18.64 8.03
C HIS A 132 -7.11 18.84 9.42
N LEU A 133 -6.53 20.02 9.70
CA LEU A 133 -5.96 20.32 11.02
C LEU A 133 -7.07 20.46 12.06
N TYR A 134 -8.14 21.18 11.73
CA TYR A 134 -9.32 21.29 12.59
C TYR A 134 -9.96 19.93 12.86
N LEU A 135 -10.12 19.10 11.81
CA LEU A 135 -10.67 17.76 11.94
C LEU A 135 -9.86 16.92 12.94
N VAL A 136 -8.54 16.89 12.79
CA VAL A 136 -7.66 16.11 13.67
C VAL A 136 -7.60 16.65 15.09
N LEU A 137 -7.62 17.97 15.28
CA LEU A 137 -7.68 18.57 16.61
C LEU A 137 -8.98 18.19 17.34
N SER A 138 -10.08 17.98 16.62
CA SER A 138 -11.36 17.55 17.17
C SER A 138 -11.42 16.07 17.58
N PHE A 139 -10.42 15.26 17.22
CA PHE A 139 -10.39 13.85 17.61
C PHE A 139 -10.19 13.68 19.13
N LYS A 140 -10.86 12.66 19.67
CA LYS A 140 -10.85 12.31 21.10
C LYS A 140 -9.45 11.91 21.53
N ASN A 141 -8.99 12.41 22.67
CA ASN A 141 -7.77 11.92 23.31
C ASN A 141 -8.08 10.60 24.02
N HIS A 142 -7.20 9.62 23.88
CA HIS A 142 -7.32 8.32 24.56
C HIS A 142 -6.18 8.16 25.56
N ASP A 143 -6.48 7.55 26.71
CA ASP A 143 -5.43 7.23 27.67
C ASP A 143 -4.67 5.98 27.24
N TYR A 144 -3.34 6.02 27.39
CA TYR A 144 -2.41 4.95 27.06
C TYR A 144 -1.47 4.69 28.25
N PRO A 145 -1.93 3.97 29.29
CA PRO A 145 -1.13 3.72 30.48
C PRO A 145 0.11 2.86 30.15
N ARG A 146 1.25 3.24 30.72
CA ARG A 146 2.51 2.48 30.60
C ARG A 146 2.49 1.29 31.56
N VAL A 147 2.76 0.11 31.02
CA VAL A 147 2.80 -1.16 31.78
C VAL A 147 4.21 -1.58 32.20
N THR A 148 5.23 -0.73 32.02
CA THR A 148 6.64 -1.12 32.23
C THR A 148 6.91 -1.62 33.66
N GLU A 149 6.45 -0.88 34.67
CA GLU A 149 6.67 -1.26 36.08
C GLU A 149 5.77 -2.42 36.52
N THR A 150 4.56 -2.56 35.97
CA THR A 150 3.68 -3.70 36.28
C THR A 150 4.28 -5.00 35.72
N VAL A 151 4.80 -4.96 34.49
CA VAL A 151 5.48 -6.11 33.86
C VAL A 151 6.72 -6.53 34.64
N LEU A 152 7.56 -5.60 35.09
CA LEU A 152 8.76 -5.94 35.87
C LEU A 152 8.46 -6.53 37.26
N ASN A 153 7.27 -6.26 37.79
CA ASN A 153 6.81 -6.75 39.09
C ASN A 153 5.95 -8.02 39.00
N ASP A 154 5.68 -8.52 37.80
CA ASP A 154 4.90 -9.75 37.60
C ASP A 154 5.64 -11.00 38.10
N GLU A 155 4.90 -11.91 38.73
CA GLU A 155 5.48 -13.12 39.33
C GLU A 155 6.04 -14.09 38.28
N LYS A 156 5.37 -14.27 37.12
CA LYS A 156 5.86 -15.15 36.06
C LYS A 156 7.19 -14.66 35.49
N LEU A 157 7.35 -13.34 35.33
CA LEU A 157 8.62 -12.76 34.89
C LEU A 157 9.71 -12.88 35.97
N LYS A 158 9.38 -12.68 37.25
CA LYS A 158 10.34 -12.88 38.35
C LYS A 158 10.85 -14.32 38.41
N GLU A 159 9.97 -15.31 38.23
CA GLU A 159 10.36 -16.72 38.14
C GLU A 159 11.28 -16.97 36.94
N ALA A 160 10.96 -16.41 35.78
CA ALA A 160 11.81 -16.55 34.60
C ALA A 160 13.19 -15.90 34.75
N ILE A 161 13.26 -14.76 35.47
CA ILE A 161 14.53 -14.13 35.83
C ILE A 161 15.33 -15.03 36.77
N LYS A 162 14.71 -15.65 37.78
CA LYS A 162 15.38 -16.60 38.69
C LYS A 162 15.93 -17.82 37.95
N LEU A 163 15.13 -18.44 37.08
CA LEU A 163 15.56 -19.59 36.28
C LEU A 163 16.73 -19.23 35.35
N THR A 164 16.64 -18.10 34.67
CA THR A 164 17.73 -17.62 33.80
C THR A 164 18.99 -17.29 34.60
N ALA A 165 18.84 -16.75 35.81
CA ALA A 165 19.96 -16.47 36.71
C ALA A 165 20.67 -17.76 37.16
N LEU A 166 19.91 -18.80 37.53
CA LEU A 166 20.44 -20.13 37.87
C LEU A 166 21.21 -20.77 36.71
N GLU A 167 20.65 -20.75 35.50
CA GLU A 167 21.35 -21.24 34.29
C GLU A 167 22.65 -20.46 34.02
N THR A 168 22.62 -19.14 34.21
CA THR A 168 23.79 -18.29 34.00
C THR A 168 24.85 -18.51 35.08
N ALA A 169 24.45 -18.69 36.34
CA ALA A 169 25.36 -19.02 37.44
C ALA A 169 26.05 -20.36 37.20
N ASN A 170 25.30 -21.39 36.78
CA ASN A 170 25.82 -22.72 36.45
C ASN A 170 26.80 -22.70 35.27
N HIS A 171 26.54 -21.87 34.26
CA HIS A 171 27.37 -21.84 33.04
C HIS A 171 28.59 -20.90 33.15
N GLU A 172 28.48 -19.80 33.89
CA GLU A 172 29.56 -18.80 34.04
C GLU A 172 30.33 -18.94 35.38
N GLY A 173 29.90 -19.82 36.29
CA GLY A 173 30.56 -20.03 37.59
C GLY A 173 30.55 -18.78 38.50
N CYS A 174 29.54 -17.92 38.35
CA CYS A 174 29.44 -16.64 39.05
C CYS A 174 28.48 -16.70 40.26
N ASN A 175 28.65 -15.77 41.21
CA ASN A 175 27.76 -15.67 42.39
C ASN A 175 26.30 -15.43 41.97
N GLU A 176 25.34 -16.11 42.63
CA GLU A 176 23.91 -16.10 42.28
C GLU A 176 23.31 -14.68 42.29
N GLU A 177 23.71 -13.84 43.25
CA GLU A 177 23.24 -12.44 43.33
C GLU A 177 23.67 -11.62 42.10
N LYS A 178 24.90 -11.84 41.62
CA LYS A 178 25.43 -11.15 40.43
C LYS A 178 24.73 -11.65 39.16
N ALA A 179 24.48 -12.95 39.06
CA ALA A 179 23.71 -13.54 37.97
C ALA A 179 22.27 -13.01 37.93
N PHE A 180 21.63 -12.88 39.10
CA PHE A 180 20.28 -12.32 39.24
C PHE A 180 20.22 -10.85 38.82
N ALA A 181 21.17 -10.02 39.27
CA ALA A 181 21.25 -8.62 38.85
C ALA A 181 21.45 -8.48 37.32
N LYS A 182 22.31 -9.32 36.72
CA LYS A 182 22.53 -9.39 35.27
C LYS A 182 21.26 -9.78 34.51
N ALA A 183 20.55 -10.82 34.98
CA ALA A 183 19.30 -11.27 34.39
C ALA A 183 18.18 -10.22 34.49
N LYS A 184 18.05 -9.55 35.64
CA LYS A 184 17.08 -8.45 35.85
C LYS A 184 17.38 -7.25 34.95
N ALA A 185 18.64 -6.84 34.86
CA ALA A 185 19.06 -5.75 33.97
C ALA A 185 18.79 -6.09 32.49
N ARG A 186 19.03 -7.35 32.10
CA ARG A 186 18.71 -7.86 30.76
C ARG A 186 17.20 -7.82 30.48
N ALA A 187 16.36 -8.28 31.41
CA ALA A 187 14.90 -8.24 31.27
C ALA A 187 14.39 -6.80 31.08
N ARG A 188 14.88 -5.86 31.90
CA ARG A 188 14.55 -4.42 31.77
C ARG A 188 15.00 -3.85 30.41
N SER A 189 16.19 -4.19 29.94
CA SER A 189 16.69 -3.76 28.63
C SER A 189 15.82 -4.29 27.49
N ILE A 190 15.45 -5.58 27.53
CA ILE A 190 14.54 -6.19 26.55
C ILE A 190 13.20 -5.46 26.54
N LEU A 191 12.61 -5.19 27.72
CA LEU A 191 11.33 -4.52 27.84
C LEU A 191 11.37 -3.09 27.30
N LEU A 192 12.38 -2.28 27.67
CA LEU A 192 12.51 -0.89 27.18
C LEU A 192 12.74 -0.80 25.66
N GLN A 193 13.35 -1.82 25.08
CA GLN A 193 13.54 -1.94 23.64
C GLN A 193 12.23 -2.34 22.92
N MET A 194 11.42 -3.16 23.57
CA MET A 194 10.17 -3.71 23.03
C MET A 194 8.99 -2.77 23.18
N GLU A 195 8.85 -2.11 24.34
CA GLU A 195 7.64 -1.38 24.75
C GLU A 195 7.20 -0.31 23.75
N SER A 196 5.91 0.01 23.72
CA SER A 196 5.38 1.17 23.01
C SER A 196 5.40 2.41 23.90
N THR A 197 5.51 3.60 23.31
CA THR A 197 5.45 4.89 24.05
C THR A 197 4.42 5.82 23.44
N CYS A 198 3.20 5.33 23.24
CA CYS A 198 2.08 6.06 22.64
C CYS A 198 1.92 7.48 23.21
N SER A 199 1.72 8.45 22.32
CA SER A 199 1.43 9.82 22.71
C SER A 199 0.36 10.43 21.82
N ASN A 200 -0.72 10.95 22.44
CA ASN A 200 -1.82 11.60 21.73
C ASN A 200 -1.35 12.74 20.82
N ALA A 201 -0.33 13.50 21.24
CA ALA A 201 0.20 14.60 20.42
C ALA A 201 0.85 14.08 19.14
N PHE A 202 1.66 13.02 19.24
CA PHE A 202 2.29 12.38 18.08
C PHE A 202 1.26 11.73 17.17
N ILE A 203 0.26 11.04 17.75
CA ILE A 203 -0.85 10.44 17.00
C ILE A 203 -1.56 11.52 16.18
N LYS A 204 -1.98 12.64 16.80
CA LYS A 204 -2.63 13.73 16.07
C LYS A 204 -1.75 14.32 14.97
N VAL A 205 -0.47 14.59 15.23
CA VAL A 205 0.45 15.10 14.21
C VAL A 205 0.58 14.11 13.04
N ALA A 206 0.73 12.83 13.34
CA ALA A 206 0.81 11.78 12.32
C ALA A 206 -0.49 11.69 11.52
N THR A 207 -1.66 11.66 12.16
CA THR A 207 -2.96 11.62 11.47
C THR A 207 -3.17 12.83 10.56
N TRP A 208 -2.78 14.04 11.01
CA TRP A 208 -2.80 15.24 10.17
C TRP A 208 -1.87 15.11 8.96
N MET A 209 -0.66 14.59 9.17
CA MET A 209 0.28 14.31 8.09
C MET A 209 -0.30 13.27 7.11
N MET A 210 -0.98 12.22 7.58
CA MET A 210 -1.60 11.21 6.73
C MET A 210 -2.71 11.80 5.85
N TYR A 211 -3.57 12.67 6.39
CA TYR A 211 -4.57 13.40 5.59
C TYR A 211 -3.94 14.28 4.49
N LYS A 212 -2.68 14.69 4.64
CA LYS A 212 -1.94 15.45 3.62
C LYS A 212 -1.21 14.56 2.61
N LEU A 213 -0.58 13.48 3.08
CA LEU A 213 0.27 12.63 2.25
C LEU A 213 -0.51 11.59 1.45
N LEU A 214 -1.54 10.95 2.02
CA LEU A 214 -2.29 9.89 1.34
C LEU A 214 -2.92 10.35 0.02
N PRO A 215 -3.58 11.52 -0.07
CA PRO A 215 -4.15 12.01 -1.32
C PRO A 215 -3.11 12.29 -2.42
N CYS A 216 -1.82 12.38 -2.10
CA CYS A 216 -0.78 12.60 -3.11
C CYS A 216 -0.57 11.38 -4.02
N PHE A 217 -0.85 10.17 -3.53
CA PHE A 217 -0.55 8.93 -4.26
C PHE A 217 -1.68 7.89 -4.25
N ILE A 218 -2.65 8.01 -3.34
CA ILE A 218 -3.89 7.22 -3.30
C ILE A 218 -5.07 8.10 -3.69
N GLN A 219 -5.88 7.61 -4.62
CA GLN A 219 -7.05 8.32 -5.13
C GLN A 219 -8.22 8.30 -4.14
N SER A 220 -8.46 7.15 -3.49
CA SER A 220 -9.59 6.97 -2.58
C SER A 220 -9.29 5.86 -1.56
N ILE A 221 -9.75 6.05 -0.32
CA ILE A 221 -9.73 5.02 0.73
C ILE A 221 -11.18 4.77 1.12
N VAL A 222 -11.70 3.61 0.71
CA VAL A 222 -13.11 3.25 0.82
C VAL A 222 -13.31 2.32 2.01
N VAL A 223 -14.21 2.71 2.92
CA VAL A 223 -14.64 1.89 4.07
C VAL A 223 -16.15 1.93 4.20
N ILE A 224 -16.74 0.81 4.61
CA ILE A 224 -18.19 0.71 4.82
C ILE A 224 -18.55 1.32 6.19
N PRO A 225 -19.45 2.32 6.24
CA PRO A 225 -19.83 2.98 7.49
C PRO A 225 -20.42 2.04 8.55
N SER A 226 -21.29 1.10 8.13
CA SER A 226 -21.93 0.14 9.04
C SER A 226 -20.92 -0.72 9.81
N GLN A 227 -19.80 -1.08 9.17
CA GLN A 227 -18.71 -1.81 9.82
C GLN A 227 -18.04 -0.99 10.92
N LEU A 228 -17.81 0.30 10.68
CA LEU A 228 -17.20 1.21 11.65
C LEU A 228 -18.12 1.46 12.84
N GLU A 229 -19.44 1.50 12.63
CA GLU A 229 -20.40 1.67 13.72
C GLU A 229 -20.43 0.46 14.64
N ILE A 230 -20.39 -0.75 14.08
CA ILE A 230 -20.26 -1.98 14.88
C ILE A 230 -18.96 -1.97 15.68
N LEU A 231 -17.85 -1.51 15.09
CA LEU A 231 -16.57 -1.37 15.82
C LEU A 231 -16.65 -0.33 16.95
N LYS A 232 -17.34 0.80 16.74
CA LYS A 232 -17.59 1.79 17.80
C LYS A 232 -18.43 1.18 18.92
N GLN A 233 -19.47 0.41 18.60
CA GLN A 233 -20.29 -0.28 19.60
C GLN A 233 -19.47 -1.30 20.39
N ALA A 234 -18.64 -2.11 19.71
CA ALA A 234 -17.75 -3.05 20.36
C ALA A 234 -16.74 -2.33 21.27
N SER A 235 -16.14 -1.21 20.82
CA SER A 235 -15.23 -0.40 21.63
C SER A 235 -15.91 0.21 22.86
N ASN A 236 -17.20 0.54 22.80
CA ASN A 236 -17.94 1.14 23.91
C ASN A 236 -18.23 0.15 25.05
N THR A 237 -18.07 -1.16 24.81
CA THR A 237 -18.20 -2.19 25.87
C THR A 237 -17.04 -2.13 26.88
N GLY A 238 -15.94 -1.47 26.54
CA GLY A 238 -14.73 -1.42 27.36
C GLY A 238 -13.80 -2.64 27.22
N LEU A 239 -14.20 -3.66 26.45
CA LEU A 239 -13.37 -4.82 26.16
C LEU A 239 -12.28 -4.50 25.11
N PRO A 240 -11.09 -5.13 25.19
CA PRO A 240 -10.02 -4.90 24.23
C PRO A 240 -10.40 -5.43 22.84
N LEU A 241 -10.12 -4.62 21.81
CA LEU A 241 -10.25 -5.01 20.40
C LEU A 241 -8.91 -5.55 19.89
N VAL A 242 -8.93 -6.77 19.36
CA VAL A 242 -7.79 -7.42 18.73
C VAL A 242 -8.01 -7.42 17.21
N MET A 243 -7.31 -6.53 16.52
CA MET A 243 -7.37 -6.36 15.07
C MET A 243 -6.44 -7.37 14.39
N LEU A 244 -6.99 -8.15 13.45
CA LEU A 244 -6.32 -9.27 12.81
C LEU A 244 -6.34 -9.12 11.28
N PRO A 245 -5.58 -8.16 10.73
CA PRO A 245 -5.47 -7.95 9.29
C PRO A 245 -4.64 -9.02 8.59
N LEU A 246 -5.00 -9.29 7.32
CA LEU A 246 -4.09 -9.93 6.37
C LEU A 246 -3.04 -8.92 5.90
N HIS A 247 -1.79 -9.35 5.75
CA HIS A 247 -0.66 -8.49 5.48
C HIS A 247 -0.26 -8.49 4.01
N ARG A 248 -0.56 -7.40 3.30
CA ARG A 248 -0.19 -7.17 1.90
C ARG A 248 0.88 -6.09 1.77
N SER A 249 0.79 -5.00 2.54
CA SER A 249 1.68 -3.84 2.43
C SER A 249 2.14 -3.32 3.80
N HIS A 250 3.27 -2.61 3.82
CA HIS A 250 3.63 -1.76 4.96
C HIS A 250 2.61 -0.64 5.24
N LEU A 251 1.70 -0.36 4.31
CA LEU A 251 0.62 0.58 4.54
C LEU A 251 -0.52 0.03 5.40
N ASP A 252 -0.62 -1.30 5.58
CA ASP A 252 -1.76 -1.95 6.24
C ASP A 252 -1.97 -1.46 7.68
N TYR A 253 -0.91 -1.51 8.51
CA TYR A 253 -1.00 -1.09 9.91
C TYR A 253 -1.24 0.41 10.05
N ILE A 254 -0.76 1.21 9.10
CA ILE A 254 -1.02 2.65 9.08
C ILE A 254 -2.50 2.90 8.76
N MET A 255 -3.08 2.12 7.84
CA MET A 255 -4.47 2.26 7.42
C MET A 255 -5.46 1.84 8.49
N VAL A 256 -5.20 0.72 9.18
CA VAL A 256 -6.04 0.27 10.29
C VAL A 256 -6.02 1.28 11.44
N ASP A 257 -4.83 1.69 11.88
CA ASP A 257 -4.67 2.66 12.96
C ASP A 257 -5.29 4.03 12.62
N PHE A 258 -4.99 4.55 11.41
CA PHE A 258 -5.60 5.78 10.90
C PHE A 258 -7.12 5.72 10.94
N GLN A 259 -7.71 4.58 10.54
CA GLN A 259 -9.15 4.41 10.52
C GLN A 259 -9.77 4.34 11.91
N MET A 260 -9.10 3.69 12.86
CA MET A 260 -9.53 3.64 14.26
C MET A 260 -9.58 5.07 14.85
N ILE A 261 -8.47 5.81 14.71
CA ILE A 261 -8.32 7.17 15.25
C ILE A 261 -9.31 8.14 14.59
N ALA A 262 -9.44 8.09 13.25
CA ALA A 262 -10.37 8.96 12.52
C ALA A 262 -11.84 8.76 12.93
N ASN A 263 -12.17 7.60 13.51
CA ASN A 263 -13.50 7.26 14.00
C ASN A 263 -13.67 7.39 15.52
N GLY A 264 -12.68 7.94 16.24
CA GLY A 264 -12.75 8.11 17.69
C GLY A 264 -12.66 6.80 18.49
N ILE A 265 -12.12 5.75 17.87
CA ILE A 265 -11.77 4.50 18.52
C ILE A 265 -10.29 4.60 18.94
N ARG A 266 -9.94 4.04 20.10
CA ARG A 266 -8.56 4.00 20.59
C ARG A 266 -7.69 3.24 19.57
N GLY A 267 -6.63 3.89 19.07
CA GLY A 267 -5.66 3.27 18.15
C GLY A 267 -4.96 2.06 18.81
N PRO A 268 -4.79 0.94 18.08
CA PRO A 268 -4.22 -0.29 18.62
C PRO A 268 -2.70 -0.23 18.80
N LEU A 269 -2.17 -1.02 19.73
CA LEU A 269 -0.74 -1.31 19.83
C LEU A 269 -0.34 -2.31 18.74
N ILE A 270 0.61 -1.92 17.89
CA ILE A 270 0.97 -2.66 16.68
C ILE A 270 2.18 -3.55 16.94
N ALA A 271 2.03 -4.86 16.71
CA ALA A 271 3.13 -5.81 16.76
C ALA A 271 4.07 -5.63 15.55
N ALA A 272 5.21 -4.96 15.74
CA ALA A 272 6.17 -4.65 14.68
C ALA A 272 7.43 -5.52 14.76
N GLY A 273 8.00 -5.90 13.62
CA GLY A 273 9.29 -6.59 13.59
C GLY A 273 10.47 -5.63 13.82
N ASP A 274 11.51 -6.06 14.54
CA ASP A 274 12.68 -5.23 14.89
C ASP A 274 13.46 -4.69 13.66
N ASN A 275 13.29 -5.27 12.46
CA ASN A 275 13.87 -4.70 11.22
C ASN A 275 13.31 -3.31 10.86
N LEU A 276 12.15 -2.93 11.40
CA LEU A 276 11.54 -1.61 11.19
C LEU A 276 12.09 -0.56 12.15
N ARG A 277 12.92 -0.95 13.13
CA ARG A 277 13.52 -0.06 14.11
C ARG A 277 14.75 0.68 13.53
N MET A 278 14.53 1.41 12.44
CA MET A 278 15.53 2.30 11.87
C MET A 278 15.65 3.59 12.70
N PRO A 279 16.79 4.30 12.68
CA PRO A 279 16.92 5.61 13.33
C PRO A 279 15.80 6.56 12.87
N PHE A 280 15.31 7.40 13.78
CA PHE A 280 14.16 8.31 13.60
C PHE A 280 12.81 7.61 13.36
N PHE A 281 12.68 6.78 12.33
CA PHE A 281 11.44 6.06 12.00
C PHE A 281 11.01 5.11 13.11
N GLY A 282 11.96 4.39 13.70
CA GLY A 282 11.69 3.46 14.80
C GLY A 282 11.21 4.19 16.06
N TRP A 283 11.77 5.37 16.34
CA TRP A 283 11.32 6.23 17.44
C TRP A 283 9.92 6.80 17.17
N LEU A 284 9.64 7.26 15.94
CA LEU A 284 8.32 7.75 15.55
C LEU A 284 7.26 6.65 15.71
N LEU A 285 7.49 5.47 15.14
CA LEU A 285 6.56 4.33 15.23
C LEU A 285 6.35 3.89 16.69
N LYS A 286 7.39 3.94 17.55
CA LYS A 286 7.26 3.67 18.99
C LYS A 286 6.26 4.62 19.66
N ASN A 287 6.28 5.91 19.29
CA ASN A 287 5.36 6.92 19.79
C ASN A 287 3.95 6.86 19.19
N LEU A 288 3.78 6.12 18.10
CA LEU A 288 2.49 5.85 17.46
C LEU A 288 1.87 4.51 17.90
N GLY A 289 2.57 3.72 18.71
CA GLY A 289 2.05 2.47 19.29
C GLY A 289 2.67 1.18 18.78
N ALA A 290 3.73 1.26 17.98
CA ALA A 290 4.49 0.07 17.63
C ALA A 290 5.26 -0.47 18.83
N PHE A 291 5.14 -1.77 19.09
CA PHE A 291 6.01 -2.52 20.00
C PHE A 291 6.82 -3.55 19.21
N TYR A 292 8.13 -3.66 19.51
CA TYR A 292 9.08 -4.37 18.65
C TYR A 292 9.34 -5.80 19.09
N ILE A 293 9.09 -6.74 18.17
CA ILE A 293 9.35 -8.17 18.32
C ILE A 293 10.56 -8.58 17.47
N LYS A 294 11.46 -9.38 18.04
CA LYS A 294 12.64 -9.91 17.33
C LYS A 294 12.19 -10.85 16.21
N ARG A 295 12.82 -10.70 15.04
CA ARG A 295 12.55 -11.57 13.87
C ARG A 295 12.93 -13.03 14.13
N ARG A 296 14.03 -13.25 14.86
CA ARG A 296 14.42 -14.54 15.43
C ARG A 296 14.34 -14.40 16.94
N ILE A 297 13.38 -15.09 17.53
CA ILE A 297 13.17 -15.10 18.99
C ILE A 297 14.39 -15.74 19.66
N ASP A 298 15.00 -16.73 19.00
CA ASP A 298 16.13 -17.48 19.52
C ASP A 298 17.45 -16.97 18.91
N PRO A 299 18.41 -16.50 19.73
CA PRO A 299 19.67 -15.91 19.26
C PRO A 299 20.63 -16.95 18.68
N VAL A 300 20.52 -18.22 19.09
CA VAL A 300 21.29 -19.35 18.57
C VAL A 300 20.32 -20.42 18.10
N THR A 301 20.48 -20.90 16.86
CA THR A 301 19.70 -22.01 16.32
C THR A 301 19.80 -23.22 17.25
N GLY A 302 18.69 -23.57 17.93
CA GLY A 302 18.63 -24.68 18.88
C GLY A 302 18.55 -24.29 20.36
N ARG A 303 18.82 -23.02 20.74
CA ARG A 303 18.70 -22.56 22.14
C ARG A 303 17.61 -21.49 22.29
N LYS A 304 16.53 -21.84 22.97
CA LYS A 304 15.36 -20.95 23.18
C LYS A 304 15.70 -19.83 24.18
N ASP A 305 15.36 -18.59 23.85
CA ASP A 305 15.53 -17.45 24.78
C ASP A 305 14.32 -17.34 25.72
N PHE A 306 14.35 -18.10 26.82
CA PHE A 306 13.24 -18.17 27.78
C PHE A 306 12.89 -16.80 28.37
N LEU A 307 13.90 -16.02 28.74
CA LEU A 307 13.71 -14.69 29.33
C LEU A 307 13.00 -13.72 28.37
N TYR A 308 13.38 -13.71 27.10
CA TYR A 308 12.73 -12.85 26.10
C TYR A 308 11.27 -13.23 25.90
N ARG A 309 10.95 -14.53 25.84
CA ARG A 309 9.60 -15.04 25.65
C ARG A 309 8.70 -14.72 26.83
N ALA A 310 9.19 -14.94 28.06
CA ALA A 310 8.50 -14.56 29.28
C ALA A 310 8.24 -13.04 29.34
N THR A 311 9.23 -12.22 28.97
CA THR A 311 9.08 -10.75 28.94
C THR A 311 8.02 -10.32 27.92
N LEU A 312 8.05 -10.88 26.70
CA LEU A 312 7.07 -10.58 25.64
C LEU A 312 5.65 -10.99 26.04
N GLN A 313 5.51 -12.19 26.60
CA GLN A 313 4.24 -12.71 27.06
C GLN A 313 3.63 -11.82 28.14
N THR A 314 4.40 -11.55 29.19
CA THR A 314 3.96 -10.70 30.31
C THR A 314 3.59 -9.30 29.81
N TYR A 315 4.39 -8.73 28.91
CA TYR A 315 4.07 -7.44 28.30
C TYR A 315 2.73 -7.45 27.55
N ILE A 316 2.44 -8.47 26.73
CA ILE A 316 1.15 -8.57 26.02
C ILE A 316 -0.01 -8.73 27.01
N MET A 317 0.15 -9.61 28.01
CA MET A 317 -0.89 -9.85 29.03
C MET A 317 -1.22 -8.58 29.82
N GLU A 318 -0.21 -7.84 30.29
CA GLU A 318 -0.43 -6.58 31.01
C GLU A 318 -1.07 -5.50 30.13
N ASN A 319 -0.72 -5.44 28.83
CA ASN A 319 -1.35 -4.49 27.93
C ASN A 319 -2.84 -4.80 27.71
N LEU A 320 -3.20 -6.08 27.56
CA LEU A 320 -4.59 -6.51 27.46
C LEU A 320 -5.36 -6.22 28.75
N ARG A 321 -4.75 -6.45 29.92
CA ARG A 321 -5.33 -6.12 31.23
C ARG A 321 -5.55 -4.61 31.40
N ALA A 322 -4.66 -3.79 30.87
CA ALA A 322 -4.81 -2.34 30.85
C ALA A 322 -5.87 -1.82 29.84
N GLY A 323 -6.53 -2.73 29.10
CA GLY A 323 -7.57 -2.38 28.13
C GLY A 323 -7.04 -1.77 26.84
N HIS A 324 -5.78 -2.03 26.48
CA HIS A 324 -5.24 -1.60 25.20
C HIS A 324 -5.81 -2.44 24.06
N ASN A 325 -6.17 -1.78 22.95
CA ASN A 325 -6.44 -2.46 21.70
C ASN A 325 -5.11 -2.96 21.11
N MET A 326 -5.13 -4.04 20.36
CA MET A 326 -3.92 -4.65 19.81
C MET A 326 -4.12 -4.99 18.33
N GLU A 327 -3.07 -4.79 17.54
CA GLU A 327 -3.02 -5.20 16.13
C GLU A 327 -1.87 -6.19 15.94
N CYS A 328 -2.19 -7.35 15.37
CA CYS A 328 -1.16 -8.32 15.00
C CYS A 328 -1.50 -9.05 13.70
N PHE A 329 -0.47 -9.23 12.87
CA PHE A 329 -0.57 -9.99 11.62
C PHE A 329 -0.38 -11.47 11.89
N ILE A 330 -1.48 -12.22 11.90
CA ILE A 330 -1.50 -13.68 12.14
C ILE A 330 -0.71 -14.45 11.08
N GLU A 331 -0.55 -13.93 9.86
CA GLU A 331 0.29 -14.52 8.81
C GLU A 331 1.80 -14.46 9.15
N GLY A 332 2.18 -13.59 10.10
CA GLY A 332 3.55 -13.34 10.55
C GLY A 332 4.43 -12.59 9.55
N GLY A 333 3.95 -12.28 8.36
CA GLY A 333 4.66 -11.49 7.35
C GLY A 333 3.79 -11.16 6.14
N ARG A 334 4.25 -10.19 5.35
CA ARG A 334 3.57 -9.77 4.11
C ARG A 334 3.54 -10.92 3.09
N THR A 335 2.40 -11.11 2.44
CA THR A 335 2.32 -11.99 1.27
C THR A 335 3.23 -11.50 0.14
N ARG A 336 3.73 -12.46 -0.64
CA ARG A 336 4.53 -12.22 -1.86
C ARG A 336 3.84 -12.72 -3.12
N THR A 337 2.84 -13.57 -2.96
CA THR A 337 2.06 -14.16 -4.04
C THR A 337 0.69 -13.50 -4.20
N GLY A 338 0.23 -12.69 -3.24
CA GLY A 338 -1.12 -12.13 -3.21
C GLY A 338 -2.15 -13.11 -2.60
N LYS A 339 -1.73 -14.33 -2.26
CA LYS A 339 -2.52 -15.34 -1.54
C LYS A 339 -2.35 -15.17 -0.02
N PRO A 340 -3.37 -15.48 0.79
CA PRO A 340 -3.22 -15.53 2.23
C PRO A 340 -2.17 -16.57 2.61
N CYS A 341 -1.35 -16.24 3.59
CA CYS A 341 -0.37 -17.14 4.16
C CYS A 341 -0.99 -17.97 5.29
N MET A 342 -0.41 -19.15 5.54
CA MET A 342 -0.82 -19.96 6.68
C MET A 342 -0.57 -19.22 8.01
N PRO A 343 -1.50 -19.31 8.98
CA PRO A 343 -1.39 -18.58 10.23
C PRO A 343 -0.24 -19.07 11.11
N LYS A 344 0.38 -18.13 11.82
CA LYS A 344 1.36 -18.33 12.89
C LYS A 344 0.74 -17.89 14.20
N SER A 345 0.28 -18.85 14.97
CA SER A 345 -0.50 -18.67 16.20
C SER A 345 0.26 -18.08 17.41
N GLY A 346 1.49 -17.57 17.24
CA GLY A 346 2.36 -17.21 18.36
C GLY A 346 1.81 -16.10 19.25
N ILE A 347 1.42 -14.95 18.69
CA ILE A 347 0.83 -13.84 19.47
C ILE A 347 -0.60 -14.19 19.90
N LEU A 348 -1.36 -14.82 19.00
CA LEU A 348 -2.74 -15.22 19.29
C LEU A 348 -2.83 -16.21 20.46
N SER A 349 -1.84 -17.11 20.63
CA SER A 349 -1.83 -18.02 21.78
C SER A 349 -1.76 -17.24 23.09
N VAL A 350 -0.93 -16.19 23.17
CA VAL A 350 -0.82 -15.36 24.37
C VAL A 350 -2.13 -14.63 24.68
N ILE A 351 -2.88 -14.22 23.66
CA ILE A 351 -4.20 -13.57 23.83
C ILE A 351 -5.22 -14.59 24.37
N VAL A 352 -5.22 -15.82 23.84
CA VAL A 352 -6.08 -16.91 24.34
C VAL A 352 -5.69 -17.28 25.76
N ASP A 353 -4.40 -17.39 26.06
CA ASP A 353 -3.87 -17.65 27.40
C ASP A 353 -4.31 -16.57 28.39
N ALA A 354 -4.28 -15.29 28.00
CA ALA A 354 -4.75 -14.20 28.85
C ALA A 354 -6.23 -14.35 29.23
N TYR A 355 -7.06 -14.87 28.34
CA TYR A 355 -8.46 -15.20 28.64
C TYR A 355 -8.58 -16.45 29.53
N MET A 356 -7.85 -17.54 29.22
CA MET A 356 -7.90 -18.78 29.98
C MET A 356 -7.40 -18.63 31.42
N ASP A 357 -6.36 -17.81 31.62
CA ASP A 357 -5.80 -17.48 32.94
C ASP A 357 -6.68 -16.49 33.73
N GLY A 358 -7.77 -15.98 33.13
CA GLY A 358 -8.63 -14.97 33.75
C GLY A 358 -7.99 -13.59 33.87
N THR A 359 -6.90 -13.31 33.14
CA THR A 359 -6.28 -11.97 33.08
C THR A 359 -7.18 -10.96 32.40
N ILE A 360 -7.97 -11.41 31.41
CA ILE A 360 -9.05 -10.66 30.79
C ILE A 360 -10.33 -11.49 30.84
N GLU A 361 -11.48 -10.83 31.00
CA GLU A 361 -12.78 -11.51 30.99
C GLU A 361 -13.20 -11.97 29.59
N ASP A 362 -12.90 -11.16 28.57
CA ASP A 362 -13.18 -11.41 27.16
C ASP A 362 -12.38 -10.44 26.28
N ALA A 363 -12.31 -10.72 24.98
CA ALA A 363 -11.77 -9.82 23.97
C ALA A 363 -12.58 -9.95 22.67
N PHE A 364 -12.65 -8.88 21.89
CA PHE A 364 -13.26 -8.92 20.57
C PHE A 364 -12.20 -9.15 19.51
N LEU A 365 -12.27 -10.28 18.82
CA LEU A 365 -11.44 -10.56 17.66
C LEU A 365 -12.08 -9.93 16.41
N VAL A 366 -11.30 -9.16 15.67
CA VAL A 366 -11.76 -8.43 14.49
C VAL A 366 -10.92 -8.84 13.27
N PRO A 367 -11.43 -9.76 12.42
CA PRO A 367 -10.80 -10.06 11.14
C PRO A 367 -10.85 -8.82 10.22
N VAL A 368 -9.73 -8.48 9.60
CA VAL A 368 -9.65 -7.31 8.69
C VAL A 368 -9.08 -7.72 7.34
N ALA A 369 -9.72 -7.25 6.27
CA ALA A 369 -9.28 -7.46 4.91
C ALA A 369 -8.98 -6.12 4.24
N ILE A 370 -7.77 -5.98 3.68
CA ILE A 370 -7.34 -4.78 2.96
C ILE A 370 -6.87 -5.22 1.59
N ASN A 371 -7.37 -4.56 0.55
CA ASN A 371 -6.85 -4.74 -0.79
C ASN A 371 -6.54 -3.40 -1.46
N TYR A 372 -5.62 -3.45 -2.43
CA TYR A 372 -5.10 -2.30 -3.17
C TYR A 372 -5.25 -2.57 -4.67
N GLU A 373 -5.61 -1.56 -5.46
CA GLU A 373 -5.56 -1.70 -6.93
C GLU A 373 -4.12 -1.87 -7.42
N ARG A 374 -3.17 -1.16 -6.79
CA ARG A 374 -1.72 -1.31 -7.02
C ARG A 374 -0.97 -1.28 -5.69
N LEU A 375 -0.04 -2.22 -5.52
CA LEU A 375 0.75 -2.30 -4.30
C LEU A 375 1.84 -1.22 -4.27
N VAL A 376 2.01 -0.58 -3.11
CA VAL A 376 3.08 0.41 -2.87
C VAL A 376 4.47 -0.23 -2.83
N ASP A 377 4.54 -1.46 -2.34
CA ASP A 377 5.78 -2.18 -2.07
C ASP A 377 6.27 -2.96 -3.31
N GLY A 378 7.28 -2.45 -4.03
CA GLY A 378 7.75 -3.05 -5.30
C GLY A 378 8.82 -4.16 -5.20
N ASN A 379 9.24 -4.57 -4.00
CA ASN A 379 10.40 -5.47 -3.83
C ASN A 379 10.07 -6.98 -3.93
N PHE A 380 8.79 -7.38 -3.94
CA PHE A 380 8.41 -8.80 -3.85
C PHE A 380 8.79 -9.62 -5.08
N VAL A 381 8.75 -9.03 -6.28
CA VAL A 381 9.11 -9.71 -7.53
C VAL A 381 10.56 -10.21 -7.47
N ARG A 382 11.47 -9.40 -6.93
CA ARG A 382 12.89 -9.77 -6.77
C ARG A 382 13.07 -10.91 -5.76
N GLU A 383 12.33 -10.87 -4.66
CA GLU A 383 12.33 -11.94 -3.64
C GLU A 383 11.82 -13.27 -4.25
N GLN A 384 10.77 -13.23 -5.08
CA GLN A 384 10.25 -14.43 -5.76
C GLN A 384 11.15 -14.97 -6.87
N LEU A 385 11.99 -14.12 -7.45
CA LEU A 385 13.07 -14.55 -8.36
C LEU A 385 14.26 -15.20 -7.62
N GLY A 386 14.16 -15.39 -6.30
CA GLY A 386 15.20 -16.02 -5.47
C GLY A 386 16.35 -15.09 -5.10
N GLN A 387 16.22 -13.77 -5.34
CA GLN A 387 17.26 -12.82 -4.94
C GLN A 387 17.26 -12.64 -3.41
N PRO A 388 18.44 -12.43 -2.81
CA PRO A 388 18.52 -12.22 -1.36
C PRO A 388 17.72 -10.98 -0.96
N LYS A 389 16.98 -11.11 0.14
CA LYS A 389 16.24 -10.00 0.73
C LYS A 389 17.22 -8.92 1.18
N LYS A 390 17.20 -7.77 0.50
CA LYS A 390 17.99 -6.61 0.92
C LYS A 390 17.32 -5.99 2.16
N MET A 391 18.11 -5.70 3.18
CA MET A 391 17.65 -4.84 4.27
C MET A 391 17.37 -3.44 3.70
N GLU A 392 16.24 -2.86 4.09
CA GLU A 392 15.90 -1.50 3.70
C GLU A 392 16.79 -0.55 4.49
N THR A 393 17.70 0.15 3.81
CA THR A 393 18.50 1.21 4.44
C THR A 393 17.67 2.49 4.51
N PHE A 394 17.90 3.33 5.52
CA PHE A 394 17.17 4.59 5.70
C PHE A 394 17.09 5.46 4.43
N THR A 395 18.21 5.59 3.70
CA THR A 395 18.26 6.34 2.43
C THR A 395 17.43 5.68 1.33
N SER A 396 17.44 4.35 1.26
CA SER A 396 16.59 3.61 0.33
C SER A 396 15.11 3.77 0.67
N THR A 397 14.76 3.80 1.96
CA THR A 397 13.38 4.01 2.43
C THR A 397 12.88 5.41 2.11
N ILE A 398 13.66 6.47 2.36
CA ILE A 398 13.27 7.84 1.98
C ILE A 398 13.11 7.98 0.46
N LYS A 399 14.04 7.42 -0.32
CA LYS A 399 13.95 7.44 -1.78
C LYS A 399 12.70 6.68 -2.26
N ALA A 400 12.39 5.55 -1.64
CA ALA A 400 11.17 4.79 -1.92
C ALA A 400 9.93 5.60 -1.59
N ILE A 401 9.84 6.20 -0.40
CA ILE A 401 8.73 7.08 0.01
C ILE A 401 8.53 8.21 -0.99
N TRP A 402 9.61 8.88 -1.41
CA TRP A 402 9.50 10.00 -2.35
C TRP A 402 9.09 9.54 -3.76
N SER A 403 9.54 8.36 -4.19
CA SER A 403 9.05 7.72 -5.41
C SER A 403 7.57 7.36 -5.31
N THR A 404 7.13 6.85 -4.16
CA THR A 404 5.73 6.52 -3.87
C THR A 404 4.85 7.75 -3.85
N LEU A 405 5.27 8.86 -3.23
CA LEU A 405 4.49 10.10 -3.19
C LEU A 405 4.22 10.71 -4.58
N ARG A 406 4.98 10.31 -5.60
CA ARG A 406 4.79 10.71 -7.00
C ARG A 406 4.02 9.68 -7.84
N GLY A 407 3.79 8.49 -7.30
CA GLY A 407 3.11 7.41 -7.98
C GLY A 407 1.59 7.55 -7.92
N ARG A 408 0.88 6.81 -8.78
CA ARG A 408 -0.56 6.62 -8.70
C ARG A 408 -0.84 5.18 -8.31
N TYR A 409 -1.46 4.98 -7.15
CA TYR A 409 -1.76 3.65 -6.60
C TYR A 409 -3.24 3.30 -6.60
N GLY A 410 -4.07 4.19 -7.15
CA GLY A 410 -5.51 3.96 -7.33
C GLY A 410 -6.26 3.93 -6.00
N ILE A 411 -7.18 2.99 -5.89
CA ILE A 411 -8.13 2.86 -4.77
C ILE A 411 -7.63 1.81 -3.76
N VAL A 412 -7.84 2.12 -2.48
CA VAL A 412 -7.66 1.19 -1.36
C VAL A 412 -9.03 0.95 -0.74
N LYS A 413 -9.39 -0.32 -0.51
CA LYS A 413 -10.62 -0.68 0.19
C LYS A 413 -10.28 -1.53 1.41
N ILE A 414 -10.81 -1.12 2.56
CA ILE A 414 -10.63 -1.79 3.84
C ILE A 414 -12.00 -2.30 4.29
N ASP A 415 -12.06 -3.58 4.62
CA ASP A 415 -13.25 -4.27 5.07
C ASP A 415 -13.02 -4.83 6.47
N PHE A 416 -13.82 -4.36 7.43
CA PHE A 416 -13.79 -4.88 8.79
C PHE A 416 -14.90 -5.92 8.94
N CYS A 417 -14.52 -7.15 9.25
CA CYS A 417 -15.49 -8.19 9.55
C CYS A 417 -16.16 -7.92 10.91
N GLN A 418 -17.29 -8.58 11.15
CA GLN A 418 -17.99 -8.46 12.42
C GLN A 418 -17.09 -8.87 13.60
N PRO A 419 -16.88 -8.01 14.61
CA PRO A 419 -16.22 -8.38 15.84
C PRO A 419 -16.96 -9.52 16.53
N PHE A 420 -16.23 -10.52 17.02
CA PHE A 420 -16.81 -11.62 17.78
C PHE A 420 -16.04 -11.90 19.06
N SER A 421 -16.76 -12.40 20.06
CA SER A 421 -16.22 -12.71 21.40
C SER A 421 -15.23 -13.88 21.33
N LEU A 422 -14.04 -13.67 21.87
CA LEU A 422 -13.04 -14.71 22.05
C LEU A 422 -13.56 -15.83 22.96
N ARG A 423 -14.20 -15.46 24.07
CA ARG A 423 -14.82 -16.40 25.01
C ARG A 423 -15.82 -17.33 24.33
N GLU A 424 -16.68 -16.77 23.49
CA GLU A 424 -17.68 -17.55 22.76
C GLU A 424 -17.00 -18.54 21.80
N MET A 425 -16.01 -18.06 21.04
CA MET A 425 -15.28 -18.91 20.09
C MET A 425 -14.52 -20.04 20.77
N VAL A 426 -13.83 -19.76 21.88
CA VAL A 426 -13.11 -20.76 22.68
C VAL A 426 -14.07 -21.86 23.18
N LYS A 427 -15.23 -21.48 23.73
CA LYS A 427 -16.24 -22.44 24.21
C LYS A 427 -16.78 -23.33 23.08
N ALA A 428 -16.97 -22.76 21.89
CA ALA A 428 -17.43 -23.53 20.73
C ALA A 428 -16.42 -24.61 20.31
N PHE A 429 -15.13 -24.27 20.21
CA PHE A 429 -14.09 -25.24 19.86
C PHE A 429 -13.86 -26.28 20.96
N GLN A 430 -13.92 -25.91 22.24
CA GLN A 430 -13.87 -26.87 23.35
C GLN A 430 -15.03 -27.87 23.27
N ALA A 431 -16.26 -27.40 23.01
CA ALA A 431 -17.42 -28.26 22.83
C ALA A 431 -17.29 -29.19 21.61
N GLN A 432 -16.68 -28.72 20.52
CA GLN A 432 -16.42 -29.52 19.32
C GLN A 432 -15.36 -30.61 19.57
N GLN A 433 -14.26 -30.28 20.24
CA GLN A 433 -13.22 -31.25 20.62
C GLN A 433 -13.80 -32.37 21.50
N ASN A 434 -14.63 -32.02 22.48
CA ASN A 434 -15.30 -33.00 23.35
C ASN A 434 -16.23 -33.94 22.58
N LYS A 435 -16.88 -33.47 21.49
CA LYS A 435 -17.70 -34.32 20.61
C LYS A 435 -16.87 -35.25 19.72
N LEU A 436 -15.71 -34.80 19.25
CA LEU A 436 -14.79 -35.60 18.40
C LEU A 436 -14.06 -36.68 19.20
N ALA A 437 -13.74 -36.44 20.47
CA ALA A 437 -13.13 -37.45 21.35
C ALA A 437 -14.02 -38.70 21.58
N LEU A 438 -15.33 -38.60 21.30
CA LEU A 438 -16.30 -39.71 21.37
C LEU A 438 -16.49 -40.48 20.05
N LYS A 439 -15.95 -39.98 18.93
CA LYS A 439 -16.03 -40.61 17.59
C LYS A 439 -14.64 -40.99 17.10
N THR A 440 -14.10 -42.09 17.62
CA THR A 440 -12.85 -42.67 17.11
C THR A 440 -13.15 -43.59 15.92
N SER A 441 -13.17 -43.05 14.68
CA SER A 441 -12.77 -43.78 13.47
C SER A 441 -12.65 -42.86 12.24
N GLU A 442 -11.50 -43.01 11.57
CA GLU A 442 -11.18 -42.78 10.14
C GLU A 442 -11.48 -41.44 9.44
N GLY A 443 -10.43 -40.85 8.85
CA GLY A 443 -10.54 -40.04 7.64
C GLY A 443 -10.41 -38.52 7.74
N TYR A 444 -10.02 -37.93 8.87
CA TYR A 444 -9.85 -36.47 8.96
C TYR A 444 -8.45 -36.01 8.53
N LEU A 445 -8.41 -34.96 7.70
CA LEU A 445 -7.21 -34.21 7.37
C LEU A 445 -6.63 -33.58 8.65
N LYS A 446 -5.66 -34.25 9.27
CA LYS A 446 -4.83 -33.63 10.31
C LYS A 446 -3.95 -32.58 9.63
N TYR A 447 -4.24 -31.31 9.90
CA TYR A 447 -3.38 -30.22 9.47
C TYR A 447 -2.05 -30.28 10.24
N THR A 448 -0.93 -30.14 9.54
CA THR A 448 0.39 -30.02 10.18
C THR A 448 0.43 -28.73 10.99
N MET A 449 0.65 -28.87 12.30
CA MET A 449 0.64 -27.76 13.26
C MET A 449 1.78 -26.78 13.01
N SER A 450 1.52 -25.49 13.23
CA SER A 450 2.58 -24.49 13.28
C SER A 450 3.50 -24.75 14.49
N ASN A 451 4.76 -25.10 14.23
CA ASN A 451 5.79 -25.28 15.27
C ASN A 451 6.18 -23.97 16.00
N SER A 452 5.58 -22.83 15.61
CA SER A 452 5.92 -21.48 16.09
C SER A 452 5.14 -21.06 17.35
N SER A 453 5.01 -21.95 18.34
CA SER A 453 4.48 -21.55 19.64
C SER A 453 5.50 -20.65 20.37
N LEU A 454 5.02 -19.64 21.09
CA LEU A 454 5.82 -18.89 22.09
C LEU A 454 6.10 -19.71 23.36
N TYR A 455 5.49 -20.88 23.48
CA TYR A 455 5.92 -21.92 24.41
C TYR A 455 6.89 -22.87 23.73
N GLY A 456 7.98 -23.23 24.41
CA GLY A 456 8.73 -24.42 24.01
C GLY A 456 7.78 -25.62 23.97
N THR A 457 8.15 -26.66 23.24
CA THR A 457 7.43 -27.94 23.07
C THR A 457 7.08 -28.70 24.36
N ASP A 458 7.33 -28.16 25.54
CA ASP A 458 7.54 -29.01 26.72
C ASP A 458 6.50 -28.82 27.84
N VAL A 459 5.48 -27.95 27.69
CA VAL A 459 4.44 -27.76 28.76
C VAL A 459 3.02 -27.44 28.26
N VAL A 460 2.78 -27.06 27.01
CA VAL A 460 1.41 -26.72 26.55
C VAL A 460 0.70 -27.98 26.07
N VAL A 461 -0.39 -28.34 26.75
CA VAL A 461 -1.31 -29.42 26.36
C VAL A 461 -1.60 -29.30 24.86
N GLU A 462 -1.30 -30.34 24.08
CA GLU A 462 -1.42 -30.36 22.61
C GLU A 462 -2.81 -29.88 22.13
N GLU A 463 -3.85 -30.13 22.92
CA GLU A 463 -5.23 -29.71 22.70
C GLU A 463 -5.40 -28.18 22.64
N HIS A 464 -4.68 -27.46 23.50
CA HIS A 464 -4.70 -25.99 23.52
C HIS A 464 -4.10 -25.42 22.23
N ARG A 465 -3.01 -26.02 21.73
CA ARG A 465 -2.37 -25.59 20.48
C ARG A 465 -3.29 -25.79 19.27
N GLN A 466 -4.00 -26.91 19.23
CA GLN A 466 -4.96 -27.21 18.16
C GLN A 466 -6.12 -26.23 18.13
N MET A 467 -6.61 -25.84 19.32
CA MET A 467 -7.67 -24.84 19.43
C MET A 467 -7.21 -23.48 18.90
N VAL A 468 -6.03 -23.00 19.31
CA VAL A 468 -5.49 -21.72 18.84
C VAL A 468 -5.24 -21.75 17.32
N ASP A 469 -4.70 -22.86 16.77
CA ASP A 469 -4.54 -23.03 15.32
C ASP A 469 -5.88 -23.00 14.57
N SER A 470 -6.91 -23.63 15.13
CA SER A 470 -8.27 -23.61 14.58
C SER A 470 -8.87 -22.20 14.59
N ILE A 471 -8.75 -21.46 15.69
CA ILE A 471 -9.17 -20.06 15.76
C ILE A 471 -8.41 -19.23 14.71
N ALA A 472 -7.09 -19.38 14.61
CA ALA A 472 -6.28 -18.63 13.65
C ALA A 472 -6.68 -18.91 12.19
N ARG A 473 -6.89 -20.19 11.82
CA ARG A 473 -7.36 -20.57 10.48
C ARG A 473 -8.74 -20.03 10.18
N HIS A 474 -9.64 -20.03 11.18
CA HIS A 474 -10.96 -19.45 11.04
C HIS A 474 -10.89 -17.95 10.72
N ILE A 475 -10.04 -17.20 11.43
CA ILE A 475 -9.86 -15.76 11.17
C ILE A 475 -9.26 -15.52 9.77
N VAL A 476 -8.20 -16.25 9.40
CA VAL A 476 -7.60 -16.10 8.06
C VAL A 476 -8.62 -16.44 6.96
N TYR A 477 -9.44 -17.47 7.17
CA TYR A 477 -10.53 -17.80 6.25
C TYR A 477 -11.53 -16.64 6.13
N ASP A 478 -12.06 -16.15 7.25
CA ASP A 478 -13.03 -15.04 7.25
C ASP A 478 -12.45 -13.79 6.57
N SER A 479 -11.23 -13.38 6.91
CA SER A 479 -10.54 -12.24 6.26
C SER A 479 -10.27 -12.47 4.77
N SER A 480 -9.99 -13.72 4.35
CA SER A 480 -9.76 -14.03 2.94
C SER A 480 -11.06 -13.97 2.13
N THR A 481 -12.18 -14.40 2.72
CA THR A 481 -13.51 -14.36 2.07
C THR A 481 -14.12 -12.97 2.01
N SER A 482 -13.72 -12.06 2.90
CA SER A 482 -14.12 -10.64 2.91
C SER A 482 -13.23 -9.73 2.07
N MET A 483 -12.14 -10.27 1.51
CA MET A 483 -11.19 -9.54 0.68
C MET A 483 -11.88 -8.78 -0.47
N PRO A 484 -11.77 -7.44 -0.53
CA PRO A 484 -12.36 -6.66 -1.60
C PRO A 484 -11.74 -6.98 -2.98
N ILE A 485 -12.59 -7.30 -3.95
CA ILE A 485 -12.17 -7.56 -5.34
C ILE A 485 -12.01 -6.24 -6.07
N MET A 486 -10.78 -5.96 -6.51
CA MET A 486 -10.40 -4.76 -7.26
C MET A 486 -10.57 -4.95 -8.77
N SER A 487 -10.69 -3.83 -9.50
CA SER A 487 -10.79 -3.81 -10.96
C SER A 487 -9.56 -4.46 -11.61
N THR A 488 -8.37 -4.14 -11.09
CA THR A 488 -7.08 -4.69 -11.51
C THR A 488 -6.97 -6.19 -11.28
N ASN A 489 -7.60 -6.75 -10.23
CA ASN A 489 -7.61 -8.19 -9.98
C ASN A 489 -8.33 -8.94 -11.10
N VAL A 490 -9.51 -8.46 -11.52
CA VAL A 490 -10.34 -9.09 -12.55
C VAL A 490 -9.67 -8.98 -13.92
N VAL A 491 -9.15 -7.78 -14.26
CA VAL A 491 -8.44 -7.56 -15.54
C VAL A 491 -7.16 -8.42 -15.60
N ALA A 492 -6.36 -8.46 -14.52
CA ALA A 492 -5.17 -9.31 -14.46
C ALA A 492 -5.52 -10.80 -14.59
N PHE A 493 -6.61 -11.24 -13.96
CA PHE A 493 -7.10 -12.62 -14.05
C PHE A 493 -7.53 -12.99 -15.48
N LEU A 494 -8.27 -12.11 -16.16
CA LEU A 494 -8.69 -12.32 -17.55
C LEU A 494 -7.50 -12.35 -18.52
N LEU A 495 -6.56 -11.42 -18.37
CA LEU A 495 -5.38 -11.36 -19.23
C LEU A 495 -4.44 -12.57 -19.06
N LEU A 496 -4.34 -13.13 -17.84
CA LEU A 496 -3.48 -14.29 -17.60
C LEU A 496 -4.13 -15.63 -17.95
N ASN A 497 -5.44 -15.79 -17.73
CA ASN A 497 -6.11 -17.09 -17.86
C ASN A 497 -6.93 -17.24 -19.14
N LYS A 498 -7.52 -16.15 -19.69
CA LYS A 498 -8.39 -16.21 -20.87
C LYS A 498 -7.78 -15.55 -22.11
N PHE A 499 -7.06 -14.44 -21.94
CA PHE A 499 -6.54 -13.61 -23.04
C PHE A 499 -5.03 -13.45 -23.01
N ARG A 500 -4.31 -14.58 -22.86
CA ARG A 500 -2.84 -14.58 -22.75
C ARG A 500 -2.12 -14.02 -23.98
N ASP A 501 -2.68 -14.27 -25.17
CA ASP A 501 -2.19 -13.74 -26.46
C ASP A 501 -2.69 -12.31 -26.77
N GLY A 502 -3.55 -11.76 -25.90
CA GLY A 502 -4.19 -10.45 -26.06
C GLY A 502 -5.61 -10.52 -26.61
N CYS A 503 -6.35 -9.41 -26.47
CA CYS A 503 -7.73 -9.27 -26.93
C CYS A 503 -8.06 -7.83 -27.30
N THR A 504 -9.17 -7.63 -28.02
CA THR A 504 -9.74 -6.30 -28.25
C THR A 504 -10.47 -5.82 -26.99
N LEU A 505 -10.63 -4.50 -26.84
CA LEU A 505 -11.33 -3.92 -25.70
C LEU A 505 -12.75 -4.49 -25.56
N ASP A 506 -13.49 -4.66 -26.66
CA ASP A 506 -14.87 -5.17 -26.64
C ASP A 506 -14.95 -6.59 -26.07
N LYS A 507 -14.03 -7.48 -26.46
CA LYS A 507 -13.96 -8.86 -25.94
C LYS A 507 -13.56 -8.88 -24.46
N LEU A 508 -12.75 -7.92 -24.03
CA LEU A 508 -12.37 -7.77 -22.63
C LEU A 508 -13.56 -7.29 -21.80
N VAL A 509 -14.34 -6.33 -22.31
CA VAL A 509 -15.57 -5.82 -21.68
C VAL A 509 -16.59 -6.94 -21.52
N GLU A 510 -16.87 -7.70 -22.58
CA GLU A 510 -17.82 -8.83 -22.55
C GLU A 510 -17.43 -9.86 -21.47
N ALA A 511 -16.14 -10.23 -21.41
CA ALA A 511 -15.65 -11.18 -20.42
C ALA A 511 -15.65 -10.60 -18.99
N PHE A 512 -15.35 -9.31 -18.86
CA PHE A 512 -15.38 -8.61 -17.57
C PHE A 512 -16.80 -8.51 -17.03
N ASP A 513 -17.78 -8.17 -17.86
CA ASP A 513 -19.19 -8.09 -17.49
C ASP A 513 -19.74 -9.44 -17.06
N SER A 514 -19.35 -10.51 -17.75
CA SER A 514 -19.71 -11.87 -17.34
C SER A 514 -19.21 -12.21 -15.93
N ILE A 515 -17.94 -11.90 -15.61
CA ILE A 515 -17.39 -12.11 -14.26
C ILE A 515 -18.08 -11.18 -13.25
N ARG A 516 -18.29 -9.92 -13.61
CA ARG A 516 -18.94 -8.94 -12.73
C ARG A 516 -20.34 -9.40 -12.32
N GLN A 517 -21.14 -9.88 -13.28
CA GLN A 517 -22.48 -10.41 -13.00
C GLN A 517 -22.42 -11.63 -12.07
N GLU A 518 -21.46 -12.54 -12.26
CA GLU A 518 -21.26 -13.70 -11.37
C GLU A 518 -20.90 -13.27 -9.94
N LEU A 519 -20.00 -12.28 -9.79
CA LEU A 519 -19.59 -11.74 -8.49
C LEU A 519 -20.73 -10.99 -7.78
N GLU A 520 -21.52 -10.22 -8.53
CA GLU A 520 -22.69 -9.50 -7.99
C GLU A 520 -23.80 -10.46 -7.57
N PHE A 521 -24.06 -11.51 -8.36
CA PHE A 521 -25.01 -12.57 -8.02
C PHE A 521 -24.61 -13.35 -6.76
N SER A 522 -23.30 -13.55 -6.58
CA SER A 522 -22.73 -14.26 -5.42
C SER A 522 -22.52 -13.36 -4.19
N GLU A 523 -23.07 -12.13 -4.20
CA GLU A 523 -22.96 -11.11 -3.14
C GLU A 523 -21.52 -10.85 -2.66
N LYS A 524 -20.54 -10.89 -3.58
CA LYS A 524 -19.12 -10.66 -3.24
C LYS A 524 -18.80 -9.18 -3.05
N ASN A 525 -17.77 -8.92 -2.25
CA ASN A 525 -17.32 -7.56 -1.92
C ASN A 525 -16.53 -6.94 -3.08
N ILE A 526 -17.22 -6.26 -3.99
CA ILE A 526 -16.61 -5.59 -5.15
C ILE A 526 -16.20 -4.16 -4.77
N ALA A 527 -15.04 -3.69 -5.25
CA ALA A 527 -14.47 -2.38 -4.94
C ALA A 527 -14.65 -1.33 -6.06
N PHE A 528 -15.37 -1.67 -7.13
CA PHE A 528 -15.58 -0.81 -8.30
C PHE A 528 -17.07 -0.76 -8.69
N CYS A 529 -17.48 0.33 -9.34
CA CYS A 529 -18.84 0.56 -9.83
C CYS A 529 -18.81 1.51 -11.04
N GLY A 530 -19.89 1.55 -11.83
CA GLY A 530 -20.00 2.37 -13.04
C GLY A 530 -19.97 1.54 -14.32
N GLU A 531 -19.69 2.19 -15.44
CA GLU A 531 -19.56 1.59 -16.77
C GLU A 531 -18.31 0.71 -16.87
N SER A 532 -18.44 -0.48 -17.42
CA SER A 532 -17.35 -1.46 -17.46
C SER A 532 -16.17 -1.03 -18.33
N VAL A 533 -16.43 -0.24 -19.38
CA VAL A 533 -15.38 0.34 -20.23
C VAL A 533 -14.48 1.28 -19.42
N ASP A 534 -15.07 2.16 -18.60
CA ASP A 534 -14.31 3.10 -17.78
C ASP A 534 -13.53 2.39 -16.67
N ILE A 535 -14.13 1.38 -16.04
CA ILE A 535 -13.48 0.55 -15.03
C ILE A 535 -12.25 -0.17 -15.62
N ILE A 536 -12.39 -0.74 -16.82
CA ILE A 536 -11.29 -1.43 -17.49
C ILE A 536 -10.20 -0.43 -17.88
N ASN A 537 -10.54 0.72 -18.44
CA ASN A 537 -9.57 1.75 -18.79
C ASN A 537 -8.80 2.26 -17.56
N HIS A 538 -9.49 2.47 -16.44
CA HIS A 538 -8.87 2.80 -15.15
C HIS A 538 -7.92 1.68 -14.69
N ALA A 539 -8.36 0.43 -14.70
CA ALA A 539 -7.52 -0.71 -14.32
C ALA A 539 -6.26 -0.82 -15.20
N LEU A 540 -6.39 -0.55 -16.51
CA LEU A 540 -5.27 -0.54 -17.44
C LEU A 540 -4.28 0.60 -17.18
N ASP A 541 -4.75 1.81 -16.82
CA ASP A 541 -3.86 2.92 -16.41
C ASP A 541 -3.11 2.59 -15.12
N ILE A 542 -3.79 2.00 -14.13
CA ILE A 542 -3.19 1.63 -12.84
C ILE A 542 -2.14 0.52 -12.99
N LEU A 543 -2.45 -0.55 -13.74
CA LEU A 543 -1.49 -1.62 -14.06
C LEU A 543 -0.31 -1.08 -14.88
N GLY A 544 -0.58 -0.10 -15.75
CA GLY A 544 0.40 0.65 -16.51
C GLY A 544 1.10 -0.14 -17.63
N PRO A 545 1.90 0.56 -18.46
CA PRO A 545 2.53 -0.01 -19.65
C PRO A 545 3.63 -1.03 -19.32
N GLY A 546 4.03 -1.13 -18.05
CA GLY A 546 4.99 -2.13 -17.57
C GLY A 546 4.38 -3.53 -17.46
N LEU A 547 3.08 -3.65 -17.20
CA LEU A 547 2.41 -4.95 -17.05
C LEU A 547 1.51 -5.29 -18.24
N VAL A 548 0.84 -4.28 -18.79
CA VAL A 548 -0.10 -4.45 -19.90
C VAL A 548 0.27 -3.51 -21.03
N MET A 549 0.40 -4.04 -22.24
CA MET A 549 0.72 -3.28 -23.43
C MET A 549 -0.53 -3.10 -24.29
N GLN A 550 -0.77 -1.87 -24.71
CA GLN A 550 -1.78 -1.52 -25.72
C GLN A 550 -1.07 -1.35 -27.06
N GLN A 551 -1.27 -2.28 -27.99
CA GLN A 551 -0.69 -2.23 -29.33
C GLN A 551 -1.78 -1.90 -30.35
N ARG A 552 -1.50 -0.96 -31.26
CA ARG A 552 -2.36 -0.73 -32.43
C ARG A 552 -2.15 -1.86 -33.43
N GLN A 553 -3.22 -2.57 -33.78
CA GLN A 553 -3.23 -3.62 -34.77
C GLN A 553 -4.17 -3.22 -35.90
N GLU A 554 -3.66 -3.20 -37.12
CA GLU A 554 -4.48 -3.00 -38.31
C GLU A 554 -5.10 -4.34 -38.69
N ILE A 555 -6.43 -4.44 -38.64
CA ILE A 555 -7.15 -5.58 -39.19
C ILE A 555 -7.63 -5.19 -40.58
N THR A 556 -7.14 -5.89 -41.59
CA THR A 556 -7.64 -5.84 -42.96
C THR A 556 -8.74 -6.87 -43.12
N GLU A 557 -10.00 -6.42 -43.07
CA GLU A 557 -11.12 -7.28 -43.46
C GLU A 557 -11.23 -7.27 -44.99
N ALA A 558 -11.06 -8.46 -45.60
CA ALA A 558 -11.37 -8.65 -47.02
C ALA A 558 -12.89 -8.73 -47.16
N ILE A 559 -13.51 -7.68 -47.68
CA ILE A 559 -14.92 -7.73 -48.09
C ILE A 559 -14.97 -8.55 -49.38
N GLU A 560 -15.65 -9.70 -49.35
CA GLU A 560 -15.93 -10.45 -50.57
C GLU A 560 -16.69 -9.54 -51.56
N GLY A 561 -16.05 -9.25 -52.70
CA GLY A 561 -16.69 -8.59 -53.83
C GLY A 561 -16.76 -7.06 -53.78
N ASN A 562 -15.63 -6.37 -53.58
CA ASN A 562 -15.19 -5.19 -54.36
C ASN A 562 -13.99 -4.53 -53.65
N GLN A 563 -13.05 -4.01 -54.43
CA GLN A 563 -11.78 -3.43 -54.00
C GLN A 563 -11.94 -2.15 -53.14
N SER A 564 -12.38 -2.29 -51.90
CA SER A 564 -12.21 -1.28 -50.85
C SER A 564 -11.71 -1.94 -49.58
N TYR A 565 -10.41 -1.80 -49.31
CA TYR A 565 -9.82 -2.19 -48.03
C TYR A 565 -10.22 -1.14 -46.98
N LYS A 566 -11.10 -1.50 -46.03
CA LYS A 566 -11.24 -0.72 -44.79
C LYS A 566 -10.17 -1.22 -43.81
N SER A 567 -9.11 -0.44 -43.63
CA SER A 567 -8.18 -0.64 -42.53
C SER A 567 -8.80 -0.06 -41.26
N ASN A 568 -9.33 -0.93 -40.40
CA ASN A 568 -9.73 -0.51 -39.05
C ASN A 568 -8.54 -0.73 -38.11
N VAL A 569 -8.05 0.37 -37.51
CA VAL A 569 -7.02 0.32 -36.48
C VAL A 569 -7.70 -0.05 -35.16
N ILE A 570 -7.46 -1.25 -34.66
CA ILE A 570 -8.03 -1.74 -33.40
C ILE A 570 -6.91 -1.82 -32.36
N ILE A 571 -7.21 -1.40 -31.13
CA ILE A 571 -6.26 -1.49 -30.01
C ILE A 571 -6.33 -2.90 -29.41
N ALA A 572 -5.26 -3.66 -29.57
CA ALA A 572 -5.07 -4.95 -28.92
C ALA A 572 -4.42 -4.76 -27.55
N ILE A 573 -5.08 -5.25 -26.51
CA ILE A 573 -4.62 -5.23 -25.12
C ILE A 573 -3.98 -6.58 -24.83
N ARG A 574 -2.70 -6.60 -24.43
CA ARG A 574 -1.96 -7.83 -24.15
C ARG A 574 -1.12 -7.73 -22.88
N PRO A 575 -1.02 -8.81 -22.08
CA PRO A 575 -0.10 -8.84 -20.95
C PRO A 575 1.36 -8.89 -21.44
N ILE A 576 2.27 -8.29 -20.67
CA ILE A 576 3.71 -8.41 -20.93
C ILE A 576 4.21 -9.74 -20.37
N SER A 577 4.67 -10.62 -21.27
CA SER A 577 5.04 -12.00 -20.97
C SER A 577 6.45 -12.18 -20.40
N ILE A 578 7.12 -11.10 -19.99
CA ILE A 578 8.43 -11.17 -19.32
C ILE A 578 8.21 -11.66 -17.88
N LEU A 579 9.01 -12.62 -17.41
CA LEU A 579 8.83 -13.30 -16.12
C LEU A 579 8.56 -12.37 -14.92
N PRO A 580 9.33 -11.28 -14.66
CA PRO A 580 9.06 -10.39 -13.53
C PRO A 580 7.67 -9.75 -13.59
N ASN A 581 7.20 -9.44 -14.80
CA ASN A 581 5.93 -8.76 -15.04
C ASN A 581 4.78 -9.76 -14.93
N VAL A 582 4.97 -11.01 -15.38
CA VAL A 582 4.02 -12.10 -15.16
C VAL A 582 3.87 -12.41 -13.67
N ILE A 583 4.97 -12.38 -12.91
CA ILE A 583 4.96 -12.56 -11.45
C ILE A 583 4.13 -11.45 -10.78
N GLU A 584 4.37 -10.19 -11.15
CA GLU A 584 3.61 -9.06 -10.63
C GLU A 584 2.13 -9.11 -11.04
N LEU A 585 1.82 -9.44 -12.30
CA LEU A 585 0.44 -9.58 -12.77
C LEU A 585 -0.27 -10.76 -12.08
N SER A 586 0.46 -11.85 -11.81
CA SER A 586 -0.04 -13.01 -11.07
C SER A 586 -0.41 -12.64 -9.64
N TYR A 587 0.35 -11.75 -8.99
CA TYR A 587 0.01 -11.24 -7.66
C TYR A 587 -1.40 -10.65 -7.60
N TYR A 588 -1.76 -9.80 -8.56
CA TYR A 588 -3.12 -9.21 -8.64
C TYR A 588 -4.18 -10.26 -8.99
N SER A 589 -3.88 -11.14 -9.94
CA SER A 589 -4.78 -12.23 -10.37
C SER A 589 -5.09 -13.23 -9.24
N ASN A 590 -4.13 -13.51 -8.35
CA ASN A 590 -4.27 -14.52 -7.30
C ASN A 590 -5.36 -14.19 -6.26
N THR A 591 -5.83 -12.94 -6.18
CA THR A 591 -7.01 -12.63 -5.35
C THR A 591 -8.29 -13.26 -5.93
N MET A 592 -8.42 -13.35 -7.26
CA MET A 592 -9.53 -14.04 -7.94
C MET A 592 -9.42 -15.56 -7.81
N LEU A 593 -8.20 -16.11 -7.71
CA LEU A 593 -7.98 -17.54 -7.58
C LEU A 593 -8.68 -18.12 -6.33
N LEU A 594 -8.69 -17.40 -5.22
CA LEU A 594 -9.33 -17.83 -3.97
C LEU A 594 -10.85 -17.97 -4.10
N TYR A 595 -11.47 -17.22 -5.01
CA TYR A 595 -12.89 -17.32 -5.28
C TYR A 595 -13.23 -18.59 -6.08
N TYR A 596 -12.42 -18.92 -7.08
CA TYR A 596 -12.65 -20.07 -7.96
C TYR A 596 -11.94 -21.36 -7.51
N ILE A 597 -11.25 -21.38 -6.36
CA ILE A 597 -10.40 -22.52 -5.99
C ILE A 597 -11.18 -23.83 -5.81
N MET A 598 -12.34 -23.79 -5.14
CA MET A 598 -13.17 -24.97 -4.94
C MET A 598 -13.77 -25.45 -6.27
N ASP A 599 -14.30 -24.54 -7.07
CA ASP A 599 -14.80 -24.84 -8.43
C ASP A 599 -13.69 -25.48 -9.27
N SER A 600 -12.47 -24.92 -9.21
CA SER A 600 -11.29 -25.41 -9.94
C SER A 600 -10.87 -26.81 -9.48
N ILE A 601 -10.94 -27.11 -8.18
CA ILE A 601 -10.63 -28.44 -7.65
C ILE A 601 -11.63 -29.47 -8.13
N VAL A 602 -12.92 -29.17 -8.08
CA VAL A 602 -13.97 -30.10 -8.55
C VAL A 602 -13.84 -30.32 -10.06
N VAL A 603 -13.61 -29.26 -10.85
CA VAL A 603 -13.42 -29.37 -12.31
C VAL A 603 -12.13 -30.12 -12.65
N THR A 604 -11.05 -29.94 -11.89
CA THR A 604 -9.79 -30.68 -12.10
C THR A 604 -9.92 -32.15 -11.70
N ALA A 605 -10.62 -32.43 -10.59
CA ALA A 605 -10.95 -33.79 -10.18
C ALA A 605 -11.80 -34.49 -11.24
N LEU A 606 -12.79 -33.77 -11.78
CA LEU A 606 -13.63 -34.23 -12.86
C LEU A 606 -12.82 -34.56 -14.12
N TYR A 607 -11.93 -33.65 -14.54
CA TYR A 607 -11.04 -33.89 -15.68
C TYR A 607 -10.18 -35.14 -15.49
N ALA A 608 -9.62 -35.34 -14.29
CA ALA A 608 -8.79 -36.49 -13.98
C ALA A 608 -9.56 -37.82 -14.03
N GLU A 609 -10.82 -37.85 -13.59
CA GLU A 609 -11.68 -39.04 -13.66
C GLU A 609 -12.12 -39.32 -15.11
N LEU A 610 -12.31 -38.28 -15.92
CA LEU A 610 -12.77 -38.39 -17.30
C LEU A 610 -11.67 -38.66 -18.34
N GLN A 611 -10.39 -38.55 -17.97
CA GLN A 611 -9.26 -38.66 -18.91
C GLN A 611 -9.23 -39.99 -19.69
N SER A 612 -9.74 -41.08 -19.11
CA SER A 612 -9.88 -42.38 -19.77
C SER A 612 -11.01 -42.42 -20.81
N GLN A 613 -12.14 -41.74 -20.54
CA GLN A 613 -13.34 -41.72 -21.38
C GLN A 613 -13.27 -40.65 -22.48
N ILE A 614 -12.55 -39.53 -22.25
CA ILE A 614 -12.34 -38.44 -23.23
C ILE A 614 -11.48 -38.90 -24.41
N ASN A 615 -10.65 -39.93 -24.24
CA ASN A 615 -9.83 -40.47 -25.33
C ASN A 615 -10.54 -41.58 -26.12
N ASP A 616 -11.77 -41.95 -25.75
CA ASP A 616 -12.57 -42.96 -26.44
C ASP A 616 -13.55 -42.30 -27.44
N PRO A 617 -13.36 -42.49 -28.76
CA PRO A 617 -14.22 -41.89 -29.78
C PRO A 617 -15.67 -42.38 -29.75
N ILE A 618 -15.95 -43.56 -29.17
CA ILE A 618 -17.31 -44.13 -29.10
C ILE A 618 -18.13 -43.44 -28.00
N ALA A 619 -17.53 -43.20 -26.82
CA ALA A 619 -18.19 -42.51 -25.72
C ALA A 619 -18.55 -41.05 -26.04
N ILE A 620 -17.72 -40.39 -26.87
CA ILE A 620 -17.99 -39.02 -27.37
C ILE A 620 -19.16 -39.01 -28.35
N ALA A 621 -19.27 -40.05 -29.20
CA ALA A 621 -20.35 -40.15 -30.18
C ALA A 621 -21.72 -40.43 -29.52
N GLU A 622 -21.75 -41.21 -28.45
CA GLU A 622 -22.97 -41.58 -27.72
C GLU A 622 -23.41 -40.57 -26.64
N ASN A 623 -22.59 -39.55 -26.34
CA ASN A 623 -22.89 -38.51 -25.32
C ASN A 623 -23.18 -39.07 -23.90
N ASN A 624 -22.77 -40.30 -23.60
CA ASN A 624 -23.08 -41.01 -22.35
C ASN A 624 -21.89 -41.01 -21.37
N ILE A 625 -21.30 -39.85 -21.13
CA ILE A 625 -20.21 -39.72 -20.16
C ILE A 625 -20.82 -39.57 -18.77
N THR A 626 -20.54 -40.52 -17.87
CA THR A 626 -21.08 -40.54 -16.50
C THR A 626 -19.97 -40.77 -15.49
N VAL A 627 -20.09 -40.13 -14.31
CA VAL A 627 -19.15 -40.32 -13.20
C VAL A 627 -19.93 -40.50 -11.90
N LEU A 628 -19.39 -41.35 -11.03
CA LEU A 628 -19.93 -41.58 -9.70
C LEU A 628 -19.58 -40.40 -8.79
N GLN A 629 -20.59 -39.85 -8.10
CA GLN A 629 -20.40 -38.72 -7.19
C GLN A 629 -19.32 -39.01 -6.12
N ASN A 630 -19.27 -40.24 -5.61
CA ASN A 630 -18.30 -40.65 -4.59
C ASN A 630 -16.86 -40.66 -5.14
N SER A 631 -16.64 -41.12 -6.39
CA SER A 631 -15.31 -41.08 -7.01
C SER A 631 -14.82 -39.64 -7.19
N LEU A 632 -15.72 -38.77 -7.67
CA LEU A 632 -15.43 -37.34 -7.82
C LEU A 632 -15.09 -36.68 -6.47
N LEU A 633 -15.85 -36.99 -5.43
CA LEU A 633 -15.63 -36.48 -4.07
C LEU A 633 -14.28 -36.94 -3.51
N GLU A 634 -13.94 -38.22 -3.62
CA GLU A 634 -12.64 -38.75 -3.17
C GLU A 634 -11.47 -38.13 -3.93
N ARG A 635 -11.63 -37.95 -5.25
CA ARG A 635 -10.59 -37.31 -6.08
C ARG A 635 -10.39 -35.85 -5.71
N ALA A 636 -11.48 -35.12 -5.49
CA ALA A 636 -11.43 -33.72 -5.02
C ALA A 636 -10.77 -33.63 -3.64
N LEU A 637 -11.09 -34.53 -2.70
CA LEU A 637 -10.44 -34.58 -1.38
C LEU A 637 -8.93 -34.83 -1.49
N LYS A 638 -8.48 -35.73 -2.39
CA LYS A 638 -7.05 -35.95 -2.65
C LYS A 638 -6.36 -34.70 -3.20
N LEU A 639 -7.02 -33.92 -4.06
CA LEU A 639 -6.48 -32.65 -4.56
C LEU A 639 -6.37 -31.60 -3.45
N CYS A 640 -7.41 -31.46 -2.62
CA CYS A 640 -7.37 -30.61 -1.42
C CYS A 640 -6.22 -31.02 -0.49
N ASP A 641 -5.96 -32.32 -0.36
CA ASP A 641 -4.89 -32.86 0.48
C ASP A 641 -3.50 -32.40 0.01
N ILE A 642 -3.27 -32.41 -1.31
CA ILE A 642 -2.02 -31.94 -1.92
C ILE A 642 -1.86 -30.42 -1.73
N LEU A 643 -2.95 -29.67 -1.89
CA LEU A 643 -2.96 -28.21 -1.88
C LEU A 643 -3.15 -27.60 -0.47
N ARG A 644 -3.24 -28.43 0.58
CA ARG A 644 -3.52 -28.00 1.96
C ARG A 644 -2.51 -27.02 2.57
N TYR A 645 -1.31 -26.94 2.00
CA TYR A 645 -0.24 -26.02 2.44
C TYR A 645 -0.32 -24.66 1.76
N GLU A 646 -1.14 -24.54 0.73
CA GLU A 646 -1.28 -23.31 -0.06
C GLU A 646 -2.63 -22.62 0.20
N PHE A 647 -3.69 -23.38 0.50
CA PHE A 647 -5.04 -22.85 0.66
C PHE A 647 -5.73 -23.33 1.93
N ILE A 648 -6.62 -22.48 2.44
CA ILE A 648 -7.60 -22.81 3.49
C ILE A 648 -8.96 -22.92 2.81
N PHE A 649 -9.44 -24.14 2.59
CA PHE A 649 -10.63 -24.42 1.76
C PHE A 649 -11.96 -24.13 2.45
N CYS A 650 -12.04 -24.40 3.75
CA CYS A 650 -13.24 -24.20 4.55
C CYS A 650 -12.88 -23.75 5.96
N ARG A 651 -13.88 -23.27 6.71
CA ARG A 651 -13.70 -22.97 8.13
C ARG A 651 -13.43 -24.28 8.89
N PRO A 652 -12.66 -24.25 9.98
CA PRO A 652 -12.37 -25.45 10.79
C PRO A 652 -13.61 -26.00 11.52
N CYS A 653 -14.70 -25.24 11.60
CA CYS A 653 -15.99 -25.70 12.12
C CYS A 653 -16.87 -26.40 11.05
N GLN A 654 -16.41 -26.48 9.80
CA GLN A 654 -17.11 -27.11 8.68
C GLN A 654 -16.37 -28.37 8.23
N GLU A 655 -17.11 -29.35 7.73
CA GLU A 655 -16.51 -30.53 7.11
C GLU A 655 -16.20 -30.26 5.63
N LEU A 656 -14.96 -30.54 5.22
CA LEU A 656 -14.53 -30.33 3.84
C LEU A 656 -15.35 -31.14 2.83
N ARG A 657 -15.81 -32.33 3.22
CA ARG A 657 -16.69 -33.18 2.39
C ARG A 657 -17.97 -32.45 2.00
N ASP A 658 -18.64 -31.83 2.97
CA ASP A 658 -19.88 -31.10 2.75
C ASP A 658 -19.66 -29.90 1.82
N VAL A 659 -18.56 -29.17 2.00
CA VAL A 659 -18.22 -28.02 1.14
C VAL A 659 -17.96 -28.45 -0.31
N ILE A 660 -17.32 -29.61 -0.52
CA ILE A 660 -17.11 -30.15 -1.88
C ILE A 660 -18.45 -30.58 -2.47
N LEU A 661 -19.33 -31.23 -1.70
CA LEU A 661 -20.66 -31.62 -2.16
C LEU A 661 -21.52 -30.40 -2.54
N GLU A 662 -21.49 -29.35 -1.73
CA GLU A 662 -22.14 -28.07 -2.02
C GLU A 662 -21.57 -27.45 -3.29
N THR A 663 -20.25 -27.49 -3.48
CA THR A 663 -19.60 -27.02 -4.72
C THR A 663 -20.06 -27.82 -5.93
N ILE A 664 -20.16 -29.15 -5.85
CA ILE A 664 -20.66 -30.01 -6.93
C ILE A 664 -22.12 -29.64 -7.27
N GLN A 665 -22.96 -29.38 -6.26
CA GLN A 665 -24.34 -28.93 -6.46
C GLN A 665 -24.40 -27.54 -7.12
N ASN A 666 -23.55 -26.60 -6.68
CA ASN A 666 -23.45 -25.26 -7.28
C ASN A 666 -23.01 -25.32 -8.75
N ILE A 667 -22.04 -26.18 -9.08
CA ILE A 667 -21.63 -26.42 -10.48
C ILE A 667 -22.78 -27.06 -11.28
N SER A 668 -23.59 -27.90 -10.65
CA SER A 668 -24.79 -28.45 -11.29
C SER A 668 -25.85 -27.38 -11.55
N HIS A 669 -26.10 -26.47 -10.61
CA HIS A 669 -26.98 -25.31 -10.79
C HIS A 669 -26.50 -24.36 -11.89
N LYS A 670 -25.18 -24.20 -12.06
CA LYS A 670 -24.58 -23.47 -13.19
C LYS A 670 -24.80 -24.18 -14.54
N GLY A 671 -25.36 -25.39 -14.56
CA GLY A 671 -25.66 -26.17 -15.76
C GLY A 671 -24.45 -26.88 -16.40
N ILE A 672 -23.31 -26.90 -15.71
CA ILE A 672 -22.08 -27.56 -16.18
C ILE A 672 -22.21 -29.08 -16.03
N ILE A 673 -22.88 -29.53 -14.98
CA ILE A 673 -23.08 -30.93 -14.62
C ILE A 673 -24.59 -31.17 -14.38
N THR A 674 -25.13 -32.32 -14.81
CA THR A 674 -26.54 -32.66 -14.61
C THR A 674 -26.66 -33.93 -13.77
N GLN A 675 -27.40 -33.90 -12.67
CA GLN A 675 -27.66 -35.12 -11.92
C GLN A 675 -28.66 -35.98 -12.71
N LYS A 676 -28.31 -37.23 -13.00
CA LYS A 676 -29.26 -38.17 -13.60
C LYS A 676 -30.18 -38.66 -12.49
N GLU A 677 -31.43 -38.20 -12.49
CA GLU A 677 -32.47 -38.82 -11.66
C GLU A 677 -33.01 -40.06 -12.38
N GLU A 678 -32.90 -41.22 -11.74
CA GLU A 678 -33.61 -42.42 -12.21
C GLU A 678 -35.11 -42.22 -11.93
N VAL A 679 -35.87 -41.91 -12.98
CA VAL A 679 -37.33 -41.76 -12.89
C VAL A 679 -37.95 -43.16 -12.84
N TYR A 680 -38.21 -43.66 -11.64
CA TYR A 680 -38.97 -44.88 -11.45
C TYR A 680 -40.47 -44.63 -11.63
N LEU A 681 -41.17 -45.53 -12.33
CA LEU A 681 -42.64 -45.49 -12.37
C LEU A 681 -43.19 -45.75 -10.95
N GLU A 682 -44.29 -45.12 -10.55
CA GLU A 682 -44.86 -45.28 -9.18
C GLU A 682 -45.16 -46.75 -8.85
N ASN A 683 -45.49 -47.56 -9.87
CA ASN A 683 -45.69 -49.01 -9.79
C ASN A 683 -44.39 -49.79 -9.57
N GLU A 684 -43.26 -49.30 -10.06
CA GLU A 684 -41.93 -49.91 -9.90
C GLU A 684 -41.35 -49.62 -8.51
N LEU A 685 -41.59 -48.42 -7.98
CA LEU A 685 -41.31 -48.10 -6.57
C LEU A 685 -42.24 -48.86 -5.63
N TRP A 686 -43.49 -49.10 -6.03
CA TRP A 686 -44.41 -49.93 -5.27
C TRP A 686 -43.97 -51.41 -5.30
N SER A 687 -43.59 -51.96 -6.46
CA SER A 687 -43.11 -53.34 -6.56
C SER A 687 -41.80 -53.56 -5.80
N LYS A 688 -40.86 -52.60 -5.83
CA LYS A 688 -39.61 -52.66 -5.04
C LYS A 688 -39.86 -52.55 -3.52
N ARG A 689 -40.80 -51.69 -3.08
CA ARG A 689 -41.23 -51.61 -1.67
C ARG A 689 -41.98 -52.85 -1.22
N TYR A 690 -42.74 -53.47 -2.13
CA TYR A 690 -43.50 -54.69 -1.85
C TYR A 690 -42.56 -55.91 -1.81
N ALA A 691 -41.55 -55.98 -2.68
CA ALA A 691 -40.50 -57.01 -2.67
C ALA A 691 -39.66 -56.96 -1.39
N GLN A 692 -39.36 -55.76 -0.86
CA GLN A 692 -38.68 -55.58 0.44
C GLN A 692 -39.41 -56.17 1.64
N ASN A 693 -40.73 -56.41 1.54
CA ASN A 693 -41.48 -57.06 2.60
C ASN A 693 -41.49 -58.60 2.47
N PHE A 694 -40.91 -59.15 1.40
CA PHE A 694 -40.86 -60.59 1.14
C PHE A 694 -39.43 -61.18 1.22
N ASP A 695 -38.39 -60.36 1.14
CA ASP A 695 -37.00 -60.79 1.35
C ASP A 695 -36.61 -60.67 2.84
N ASP A 696 -36.57 -61.81 3.53
CA ASP A 696 -36.02 -61.98 4.88
C ASP A 696 -34.48 -62.18 4.86
N SER A 697 -33.80 -61.99 3.71
CA SER A 697 -32.33 -62.06 3.63
C SER A 697 -31.67 -60.72 3.94
N SER A 698 -30.70 -60.77 4.85
CA SER A 698 -29.93 -59.64 5.35
C SER A 698 -28.99 -59.07 4.29
N ASP A 699 -29.48 -58.21 3.39
CA ASP A 699 -28.62 -57.64 2.35
C ASP A 699 -28.28 -56.17 2.63
N GLU A 700 -27.17 -55.98 3.36
CA GLU A 700 -26.41 -54.71 3.38
C GLU A 700 -26.02 -54.25 1.96
N GLU A 701 -25.98 -55.17 0.99
CA GLU A 701 -25.61 -54.91 -0.40
C GLU A 701 -26.66 -54.10 -1.16
N TYR A 702 -27.96 -54.31 -0.89
CA TYR A 702 -29.06 -53.56 -1.53
C TYR A 702 -29.24 -52.13 -0.97
N SER A 703 -28.76 -51.90 0.27
CA SER A 703 -28.74 -50.56 0.86
C SER A 703 -27.60 -49.70 0.31
N ARG A 704 -26.48 -50.29 -0.10
CA ARG A 704 -25.35 -49.57 -0.72
C ARG A 704 -25.68 -48.99 -2.09
N GLU A 705 -26.52 -49.65 -2.89
CA GLU A 705 -26.91 -49.13 -4.22
C GLU A 705 -27.76 -47.85 -4.14
N ARG A 706 -28.49 -47.63 -3.03
CA ARG A 706 -29.29 -46.41 -2.83
C ARG A 706 -28.44 -45.15 -2.55
N GLU A 707 -27.16 -45.28 -2.22
CA GLU A 707 -26.26 -44.16 -1.92
C GLU A 707 -25.41 -43.70 -3.11
N ILE A 708 -25.46 -44.40 -4.25
CA ILE A 708 -24.57 -44.12 -5.39
C ILE A 708 -25.32 -43.29 -6.44
N ARG A 709 -25.29 -41.96 -6.28
CA ARG A 709 -25.82 -41.04 -7.29
C ARG A 709 -24.87 -40.97 -8.49
N LYS A 710 -25.37 -41.34 -9.67
CA LYS A 710 -24.68 -41.15 -10.95
C LYS A 710 -24.94 -39.74 -11.46
N ILE A 711 -23.86 -39.09 -11.88
CA ILE A 711 -23.89 -37.73 -12.37
C ILE A 711 -23.54 -37.77 -13.87
N GLU A 712 -24.39 -37.15 -14.69
CA GLU A 712 -24.27 -37.04 -16.15
C GLU A 712 -23.78 -35.64 -16.57
N TYR A 713 -23.05 -35.56 -17.67
CA TYR A 713 -22.49 -34.29 -18.15
C TYR A 713 -23.22 -33.81 -19.40
N LYS A 714 -23.48 -32.49 -19.46
CA LYS A 714 -24.02 -31.86 -20.67
C LYS A 714 -22.89 -31.40 -21.59
N ARG A 715 -23.16 -31.39 -22.89
CA ARG A 715 -22.27 -31.22 -24.08
C ARG A 715 -21.34 -29.98 -24.15
N PHE A 716 -20.95 -29.37 -23.03
CA PHE A 716 -20.11 -28.16 -22.95
C PHE A 716 -18.60 -28.45 -22.79
N PHE A 717 -18.21 -29.73 -22.66
CA PHE A 717 -16.83 -30.17 -22.38
C PHE A 717 -15.83 -29.88 -23.53
N SER A 718 -16.30 -29.62 -24.76
CA SER A 718 -15.44 -29.36 -25.92
C SER A 718 -14.85 -27.93 -25.95
N LEU A 719 -15.47 -26.94 -25.30
CA LEU A 719 -15.00 -25.55 -25.35
C LEU A 719 -13.96 -25.19 -24.29
N LEU A 720 -13.87 -25.94 -23.18
CA LEU A 720 -13.00 -25.65 -22.04
C LEU A 720 -11.58 -26.26 -22.15
N ILE A 721 -11.39 -27.33 -22.94
CA ILE A 721 -10.15 -28.15 -22.90
C ILE A 721 -9.35 -28.10 -24.20
N ILE A 722 -10.02 -27.95 -25.36
CA ILE A 722 -9.35 -27.84 -26.67
C ILE A 722 -8.30 -26.70 -26.74
N PRO A 723 -8.45 -25.55 -26.05
CA PRO A 723 -7.41 -24.52 -26.06
C PRO A 723 -6.12 -24.97 -25.34
N ILE A 724 -6.24 -25.67 -24.20
CA ILE A 724 -5.09 -26.02 -23.33
C ILE A 724 -4.26 -27.15 -23.94
N GLU A 725 -4.90 -28.15 -24.57
CA GLU A 725 -4.20 -29.23 -25.27
C GLU A 725 -3.53 -28.70 -26.56
N ARG A 726 -4.23 -27.87 -27.36
CA ARG A 726 -3.64 -27.21 -28.55
C ARG A 726 -2.54 -26.23 -28.20
N GLU A 727 -2.61 -25.54 -27.05
CA GLU A 727 -1.55 -24.67 -26.57
C GLU A 727 -0.36 -25.46 -26.03
N ARG A 728 -0.56 -26.60 -25.36
CA ARG A 728 0.53 -27.50 -24.97
C ARG A 728 1.21 -28.13 -26.16
N GLU A 729 0.47 -28.50 -27.20
CA GLU A 729 1.04 -28.98 -28.47
C GLU A 729 1.78 -27.86 -29.20
N ARG A 730 1.21 -26.65 -29.30
CA ARG A 730 1.91 -25.47 -29.83
C ARG A 730 3.12 -25.06 -28.99
N GLU A 731 3.11 -25.23 -27.68
CA GLU A 731 4.26 -24.98 -26.80
C GLU A 731 5.34 -26.06 -27.01
N ARG A 732 4.98 -27.34 -27.16
CA ARG A 732 5.93 -28.41 -27.53
C ARG A 732 6.50 -28.20 -28.93
N GLU A 733 5.72 -27.67 -29.84
CA GLU A 733 6.13 -27.34 -31.21
C GLU A 733 7.01 -26.08 -31.24
N LYS A 734 6.65 -25.03 -30.51
CA LYS A 734 7.49 -23.86 -30.24
C LYS A 734 8.76 -24.22 -29.47
N GLU A 735 8.74 -25.22 -28.61
CA GLU A 735 9.92 -25.71 -27.89
C GLU A 735 10.80 -26.56 -28.81
N ARG A 736 10.22 -27.35 -29.71
CA ARG A 736 10.95 -27.99 -30.81
C ARG A 736 11.59 -26.93 -31.69
N GLU A 737 10.85 -25.92 -32.14
CA GLU A 737 11.38 -24.77 -32.90
C GLU A 737 12.41 -23.95 -32.12
N ARG A 738 12.26 -23.77 -30.80
CA ARG A 738 13.27 -23.14 -29.94
C ARG A 738 14.51 -24.00 -29.80
N LYS A 739 14.40 -25.34 -29.80
CA LYS A 739 15.54 -26.27 -29.83
C LYS A 739 16.21 -26.29 -31.21
N THR A 740 15.48 -26.15 -32.31
CA THR A 740 16.04 -25.97 -33.67
C THR A 740 16.67 -24.59 -33.83
N ARG A 741 16.03 -23.52 -33.34
CA ARG A 741 16.60 -22.16 -33.29
C ARG A 741 17.74 -22.02 -32.30
N ALA A 742 17.75 -22.79 -31.21
CA ALA A 742 18.88 -22.90 -30.30
C ALA A 742 20.04 -23.62 -30.99
N ARG A 743 19.81 -24.75 -31.68
CA ARG A 743 20.85 -25.39 -32.52
C ARG A 743 21.38 -24.45 -33.62
N ALA A 744 20.50 -23.70 -34.27
CA ALA A 744 20.89 -22.67 -35.24
C ALA A 744 21.64 -21.51 -34.58
N ARG A 745 21.25 -21.07 -33.36
CA ARG A 745 21.98 -20.06 -32.56
C ARG A 745 23.29 -20.59 -31.98
N THR A 746 23.44 -21.88 -31.71
CA THR A 746 24.72 -22.45 -31.27
C THR A 746 25.67 -22.56 -32.45
N GLN A 747 25.17 -22.84 -33.67
CA GLN A 747 25.97 -22.73 -34.90
C GLN A 747 26.29 -21.27 -35.27
N PHE A 748 25.36 -20.33 -35.05
CA PHE A 748 25.58 -18.90 -35.32
C PHE A 748 26.48 -18.24 -34.25
N ASN A 749 26.37 -18.65 -32.98
CA ASN A 749 27.24 -18.19 -31.89
C ASN A 749 28.62 -18.85 -31.92
N ALA A 750 28.76 -20.07 -32.48
CA ALA A 750 30.08 -20.64 -32.77
C ALA A 750 30.82 -19.85 -33.87
N ILE A 751 30.09 -19.12 -34.73
CA ILE A 751 30.66 -18.20 -35.72
C ILE A 751 30.85 -16.78 -35.14
N LEU A 752 30.04 -16.37 -34.15
CA LEU A 752 30.15 -15.04 -33.50
C LEU A 752 31.13 -14.98 -32.31
N ILE A 753 31.57 -16.11 -31.75
CA ILE A 753 32.59 -16.16 -30.67
C ILE A 753 34.00 -15.75 -31.19
N THR A 754 34.16 -15.57 -32.49
CA THR A 754 35.37 -14.97 -33.10
C THR A 754 35.34 -13.43 -33.16
N PHE A 755 34.24 -12.76 -32.78
CA PHE A 755 34.15 -11.29 -32.74
C PHE A 755 33.42 -10.80 -31.48
N GLY A 756 34.20 -10.58 -30.42
CA GLY A 756 33.70 -10.10 -29.14
C GLY A 756 33.41 -8.59 -29.11
N CYS A 757 32.24 -8.20 -28.59
CA CYS A 757 32.12 -7.00 -27.77
C CYS A 757 30.82 -6.96 -26.94
N ASN A 758 30.95 -6.55 -25.68
CA ASN A 758 29.93 -6.52 -24.64
C ASN A 758 29.66 -5.06 -24.25
N VAL A 759 28.47 -4.53 -24.56
CA VAL A 759 28.08 -3.10 -24.49
C VAL A 759 27.97 -2.54 -23.05
N LYS A 760 28.25 -3.34 -22.02
CA LYS A 760 28.02 -2.97 -20.61
C LYS A 760 29.14 -2.13 -19.97
N TYR A 761 30.32 -2.04 -20.60
CA TYR A 761 31.46 -1.27 -20.06
C TYR A 761 31.46 0.21 -20.48
N ILE A 762 30.70 0.60 -21.50
CA ILE A 762 30.76 1.96 -22.08
C ILE A 762 30.00 2.98 -21.25
N ILE A 763 28.90 2.61 -20.58
CA ILE A 763 28.09 3.56 -19.81
C ILE A 763 28.71 3.91 -18.45
N ASN A 764 29.44 2.97 -17.83
CA ASN A 764 30.09 3.23 -16.55
C ASN A 764 31.36 4.10 -16.68
N TYR A 765 32.01 4.12 -17.84
CA TYR A 765 33.20 4.95 -18.06
C TYR A 765 32.85 6.42 -18.33
N ILE A 766 31.64 6.69 -18.86
CA ILE A 766 31.17 8.06 -19.18
C ILE A 766 30.76 8.84 -17.92
N ILE A 767 30.31 8.16 -16.86
CA ILE A 767 29.87 8.83 -15.61
C ILE A 767 31.06 9.13 -14.69
N PHE A 768 32.16 8.37 -14.78
CA PHE A 768 33.28 8.48 -13.83
C PHE A 768 34.25 9.65 -14.11
N HIS A 769 34.17 10.30 -15.28
CA HIS A 769 35.12 11.36 -15.67
C HIS A 769 34.57 12.78 -15.64
N TRP A 770 33.34 12.99 -15.15
CA TRP A 770 32.72 14.31 -15.08
C TRP A 770 33.14 15.16 -13.86
N GLU A 771 34.03 14.65 -12.99
CA GLU A 771 34.42 15.31 -11.73
C GLU A 771 35.86 15.85 -11.64
N HIS A 772 36.67 15.84 -12.72
CA HIS A 772 38.03 16.39 -12.64
C HIS A 772 38.33 17.48 -13.69
N LYS A 773 38.61 18.69 -13.19
CA LYS A 773 39.30 19.78 -13.89
C LYS A 773 40.60 19.26 -14.52
N ILE A 774 40.73 19.28 -15.85
CA ILE A 774 42.01 19.39 -16.57
C ILE A 774 41.77 20.08 -17.93
N ALA A 775 42.72 20.93 -18.25
CA ALA A 775 42.82 21.86 -19.36
C ALA A 775 42.98 21.20 -20.75
N TYR A 776 42.59 21.97 -21.77
CA TYR A 776 42.97 21.95 -23.19
C TYR A 776 43.78 20.73 -23.67
N LYS A 777 43.09 19.68 -24.15
CA LYS A 777 43.68 18.61 -24.96
C LYS A 777 42.64 18.02 -25.91
N ILE A 778 43.00 17.78 -27.17
CA ILE A 778 42.13 17.18 -28.20
C ILE A 778 41.84 15.72 -27.82
N ILE A 779 40.56 15.30 -27.88
CA ILE A 779 40.13 13.94 -27.53
C ILE A 779 39.56 13.26 -28.78
N VAL A 780 40.19 12.16 -29.21
CA VAL A 780 39.63 11.26 -30.24
C VAL A 780 38.72 10.25 -29.54
N LEU A 781 37.41 10.31 -29.79
CA LEU A 781 36.42 9.65 -28.95
C LEU A 781 36.08 8.21 -29.33
N SER A 782 36.41 7.72 -30.55
CA SER A 782 36.36 6.30 -30.97
C SER A 782 36.51 6.14 -32.50
N ASN A 783 36.97 4.97 -32.98
CA ASN A 783 36.74 4.48 -34.35
C ASN A 783 35.36 3.79 -34.41
N ALA A 784 34.41 4.33 -35.19
CA ALA A 784 33.17 3.63 -35.48
C ALA A 784 33.42 2.42 -36.40
N THR A 785 32.55 1.40 -36.37
CA THR A 785 32.68 0.13 -37.11
C THR A 785 32.76 0.24 -38.64
N ASN A 786 32.57 1.43 -39.21
CA ASN A 786 32.77 1.74 -40.63
C ASN A 786 34.01 2.62 -40.92
N GLY A 787 34.94 2.76 -39.97
CA GLY A 787 36.21 3.47 -40.16
C GLY A 787 36.14 5.00 -40.05
N SER A 788 34.98 5.59 -39.72
CA SER A 788 34.80 7.03 -39.55
C SER A 788 35.34 7.50 -38.19
N LYS A 789 36.17 8.55 -38.17
CA LYS A 789 36.71 9.18 -36.96
C LYS A 789 35.89 10.42 -36.57
N ILE A 790 35.56 10.57 -35.29
CA ILE A 790 34.88 11.74 -34.73
C ILE A 790 35.87 12.55 -33.89
N PHE A 791 36.04 13.83 -34.23
CA PHE A 791 36.93 14.77 -33.54
C PHE A 791 36.12 15.83 -32.80
N TYR A 792 36.42 16.05 -31.51
CA TYR A 792 35.72 16.99 -30.65
C TYR A 792 36.63 18.16 -30.22
N PHE A 793 36.19 19.39 -30.49
CA PHE A 793 36.94 20.62 -30.16
C PHE A 793 36.10 21.58 -29.29
N PRO A 794 36.45 21.72 -27.99
CA PRO A 794 35.80 22.70 -27.12
C PRO A 794 36.38 24.12 -27.27
N CYS A 795 35.53 25.14 -27.13
CA CYS A 795 35.87 26.57 -27.05
C CYS A 795 36.46 27.23 -28.33
N VAL A 796 35.74 27.15 -29.46
CA VAL A 796 36.10 27.88 -30.69
C VAL A 796 35.47 29.28 -30.68
N ASP A 797 36.27 30.32 -30.98
CA ASP A 797 35.88 31.72 -30.85
C ASP A 797 34.80 32.21 -31.86
N SER A 798 34.64 31.53 -33.01
CA SER A 798 33.61 31.83 -34.01
C SER A 798 33.21 30.59 -34.85
N PRO A 799 32.35 29.69 -34.34
CA PRO A 799 32.01 28.44 -35.04
C PRO A 799 31.37 28.66 -36.42
N ASP A 800 30.57 29.72 -36.56
CA ASP A 800 29.75 29.98 -37.74
C ASP A 800 30.55 30.49 -38.96
N GLU A 801 31.57 31.32 -38.75
CA GLU A 801 32.44 31.79 -39.85
C GLU A 801 33.31 30.67 -40.42
N ILE A 802 33.77 29.75 -39.56
CA ILE A 802 34.57 28.59 -39.95
C ILE A 802 33.71 27.60 -40.74
N PHE A 803 32.49 27.32 -40.26
CA PHE A 803 31.55 26.44 -40.94
C PHE A 803 31.16 26.99 -42.33
N GLN A 804 30.95 28.30 -42.44
CA GLN A 804 30.64 28.93 -43.72
C GLN A 804 31.81 28.95 -44.71
N LYS A 805 33.06 29.14 -44.25
CA LYS A 805 34.25 29.08 -45.13
C LYS A 805 34.53 27.66 -45.66
N ILE A 806 34.37 26.64 -44.82
CA ILE A 806 34.55 25.22 -45.21
C ILE A 806 33.54 24.80 -46.28
N TYR A 807 32.31 25.34 -46.25
CA TYR A 807 31.25 24.97 -47.18
C TYR A 807 31.27 25.77 -48.49
N LYS A 808 31.83 27.00 -48.50
CA LYS A 808 31.89 27.86 -49.70
C LYS A 808 33.11 27.63 -50.59
N GLU A 809 34.26 27.23 -50.05
CA GLU A 809 35.46 26.96 -50.84
C GLU A 809 36.03 25.57 -50.50
N LYS A 810 36.12 24.67 -51.49
CA LYS A 810 36.86 23.40 -51.37
C LYS A 810 38.38 23.62 -51.30
N GLN A 811 38.86 24.58 -50.50
CA GLN A 811 40.28 24.79 -50.25
C GLN A 811 40.66 24.26 -48.86
N LYS A 812 41.56 23.26 -48.83
CA LYS A 812 42.06 22.56 -47.63
C LYS A 812 43.06 23.39 -46.77
N LYS A 813 42.98 24.71 -46.74
CA LYS A 813 43.83 25.55 -45.89
C LYS A 813 43.06 26.77 -45.36
N ILE A 814 42.97 26.90 -44.03
CA ILE A 814 42.40 28.06 -43.35
C ILE A 814 43.55 28.74 -42.60
N GLU A 815 43.96 29.94 -43.00
CA GLU A 815 45.23 30.57 -42.55
C GLU A 815 45.22 31.14 -41.11
N VAL A 816 44.10 31.09 -40.37
CA VAL A 816 43.95 31.85 -39.10
C VAL A 816 43.80 30.96 -37.86
N ILE A 817 44.01 29.64 -37.94
CA ILE A 817 43.83 28.73 -36.78
C ILE A 817 44.98 27.73 -36.66
N ASP A 818 45.29 27.40 -35.39
CA ASP A 818 46.30 26.50 -34.83
C ASP A 818 46.84 25.44 -35.81
N HIS A 819 48.17 25.31 -35.89
CA HIS A 819 48.87 24.52 -36.91
C HIS A 819 48.41 23.05 -36.92
N GLU A 820 48.03 22.51 -35.74
CA GLU A 820 47.51 21.16 -35.57
C GLU A 820 46.15 20.93 -36.26
N LEU A 821 45.24 21.91 -36.27
CA LEU A 821 43.93 21.79 -36.91
C LEU A 821 44.04 21.68 -38.43
N ASN A 822 44.97 22.44 -39.02
CA ASN A 822 45.23 22.45 -40.46
C ASN A 822 45.88 21.15 -40.95
N MET A 823 46.69 20.47 -40.13
CA MET A 823 47.22 19.15 -40.49
C MET A 823 46.11 18.09 -40.52
N ILE A 824 45.20 18.12 -39.54
CA ILE A 824 44.10 17.14 -39.44
C ILE A 824 43.07 17.34 -40.55
N LEU A 825 42.73 18.59 -40.92
CA LEU A 825 41.84 18.88 -42.05
C LEU A 825 42.37 18.39 -43.40
N LYS A 826 43.69 18.24 -43.55
CA LYS A 826 44.30 17.67 -44.76
C LYS A 826 44.12 16.15 -44.85
N ASP A 827 44.19 15.46 -43.71
CA ASP A 827 44.15 14.00 -43.56
C ASP A 827 42.73 13.40 -43.45
N ILE A 828 41.68 14.23 -43.41
CA ILE A 828 40.29 13.76 -43.38
C ILE A 828 39.80 13.43 -44.80
N ASP A 829 39.46 12.16 -45.01
CA ASP A 829 38.64 11.70 -46.13
C ASP A 829 37.17 12.08 -45.91
N SER A 830 36.39 12.14 -47.01
CA SER A 830 35.03 12.70 -47.13
C SER A 830 33.94 12.14 -46.19
N ASN A 831 34.26 11.22 -45.28
CA ASN A 831 33.35 10.61 -44.31
C ASN A 831 33.70 10.91 -42.83
N GLY A 832 34.51 11.92 -42.52
CA GLY A 832 34.78 12.38 -41.15
C GLY A 832 33.70 13.34 -40.60
N CYS A 833 33.38 13.25 -39.31
CA CYS A 833 32.41 14.14 -38.63
C CYS A 833 33.10 14.97 -37.53
N ILE A 834 32.97 16.30 -37.58
CA ILE A 834 33.62 17.24 -36.63
C ILE A 834 32.54 17.94 -35.81
N ALA A 835 32.70 17.97 -34.48
CA ALA A 835 31.82 18.68 -33.57
C ALA A 835 32.55 19.87 -32.90
N LEU A 836 32.02 21.08 -33.08
CA LEU A 836 32.55 22.34 -32.55
C LEU A 836 31.54 22.97 -31.57
N THR A 837 32.00 23.49 -30.43
CA THR A 837 31.13 24.18 -29.44
C THR A 837 31.64 25.59 -29.14
N GLY A 838 30.74 26.60 -29.10
CA GLY A 838 31.04 28.00 -28.72
C GLY A 838 31.09 28.25 -27.20
N LYS A 839 31.52 29.46 -26.78
CA LYS A 839 31.77 29.85 -25.36
C LYS A 839 30.49 29.94 -24.48
N GLN A 840 30.66 29.64 -23.18
CA GLN A 840 29.64 29.66 -22.11
C GLN A 840 29.14 31.08 -21.71
N CYS A 841 27.95 31.15 -21.09
CA CYS A 841 27.27 32.34 -20.57
C CYS A 841 28.11 33.14 -19.54
N ARG A 842 28.08 34.48 -19.65
CA ARG A 842 28.77 35.44 -18.77
C ARG A 842 27.84 35.93 -17.65
N TYR A 843 28.26 35.81 -16.39
CA TYR A 843 27.66 36.50 -15.25
C TYR A 843 28.14 37.97 -15.22
N SER A 844 27.21 38.92 -15.05
CA SER A 844 27.50 40.33 -14.81
C SER A 844 28.08 40.52 -13.41
N TYR A 845 29.28 41.11 -13.31
CA TYR A 845 29.91 41.43 -12.03
C TYR A 845 29.26 42.67 -11.41
N THR A 846 28.83 42.59 -10.16
CA THR A 846 28.69 43.76 -9.29
C THR A 846 30.08 44.14 -8.76
N GLU A 847 30.63 45.27 -9.20
CA GLU A 847 31.86 45.81 -8.64
C GLU A 847 31.64 46.19 -7.17
N ARG A 848 32.17 45.38 -6.25
CA ARG A 848 32.48 45.83 -4.88
C ARG A 848 33.75 46.66 -4.95
N ILE A 849 33.61 47.97 -4.99
CA ILE A 849 34.73 48.89 -4.77
C ILE A 849 35.17 48.72 -3.30
N LYS A 850 36.41 48.28 -3.09
CA LYS A 850 37.07 48.30 -1.77
C LYS A 850 37.11 49.74 -1.27
N ARG A 851 36.74 49.97 -0.01
CA ARG A 851 36.94 51.26 0.66
C ARG A 851 38.44 51.50 0.82
N GLU A 852 39.03 52.34 -0.02
CA GLU A 852 40.25 53.04 0.36
C GLU A 852 39.83 54.27 1.17
N ALA A 853 40.17 54.27 2.46
CA ALA A 853 40.08 55.46 3.29
C ALA A 853 41.24 56.38 2.87
N LEU A 854 40.98 57.33 1.98
CA LEU A 854 41.92 58.42 1.74
C LEU A 854 41.84 59.39 2.91
N ALA A 855 43.01 59.63 3.49
CA ALA A 855 43.23 60.42 4.68
C ALA A 855 42.77 61.88 4.53
N ASP A 856 42.28 62.39 5.66
CA ASP A 856 42.03 63.80 5.93
C ASP A 856 43.17 64.69 5.46
N ASN A 857 42.86 65.66 4.60
CA ASN A 857 43.47 66.98 4.68
C ASN A 857 42.66 67.99 3.85
N PHE A 858 41.99 68.86 4.60
CA PHE A 858 41.47 70.19 4.26
C PHE A 858 40.20 70.32 3.41
N THR A 859 39.19 70.83 4.14
CA THR A 859 38.35 71.99 3.79
C THR A 859 37.35 71.81 2.65
N SER A 860 36.16 71.35 3.00
CA SER A 860 34.97 72.23 3.09
C SER A 860 33.74 71.36 3.38
N GLU A 861 33.47 71.12 4.67
CA GLU A 861 32.20 70.51 5.08
C GLU A 861 31.03 71.36 4.58
N PHE A 862 30.03 70.71 3.98
CA PHE A 862 28.84 71.36 3.48
C PHE A 862 27.68 71.07 4.43
N LYS A 863 27.19 72.11 5.10
CA LYS A 863 26.20 72.00 6.20
C LYS A 863 25.04 72.96 5.95
N ILE A 864 23.84 72.41 5.86
CA ILE A 864 22.61 73.19 5.73
C ILE A 864 21.71 72.90 6.91
N LYS A 865 21.30 73.97 7.59
CA LYS A 865 20.39 73.92 8.73
C LYS A 865 19.18 74.82 8.44
N THR A 866 18.01 74.20 8.36
CA THR A 866 16.71 74.88 8.21
C THR A 866 15.76 74.39 9.29
N ASP A 867 14.60 75.04 9.45
CA ASP A 867 13.64 74.69 10.51
C ASP A 867 13.14 73.23 10.46
N ASN A 868 13.12 72.61 9.27
CA ASN A 868 12.58 71.26 9.09
C ASN A 868 13.61 70.24 8.56
N VAL A 869 14.76 70.65 8.01
CA VAL A 869 15.72 69.73 7.38
C VAL A 869 17.16 70.07 7.75
N LEU A 870 17.91 69.04 8.16
CA LEU A 870 19.37 69.06 8.28
C LEU A 870 19.97 68.26 7.12
N LEU A 871 20.94 68.85 6.42
CA LEU A 871 21.74 68.19 5.39
C LEU A 871 23.22 68.41 5.68
N TYR A 872 23.97 67.32 5.75
CA TYR A 872 25.41 67.28 5.93
C TYR A 872 26.07 66.48 4.80
N SER A 873 27.22 66.96 4.35
CA SER A 873 28.11 66.28 3.41
C SER A 873 29.56 66.56 3.81
N ALA A 874 30.38 65.53 3.89
CA ALA A 874 31.79 65.67 4.30
C ALA A 874 32.64 66.42 3.26
N GLN A 875 32.20 66.45 2.00
CA GLN A 875 32.85 67.15 0.88
C GLN A 875 31.87 68.14 0.20
N PRO A 876 32.36 69.17 -0.50
CA PRO A 876 31.50 70.07 -1.26
C PRO A 876 30.71 69.32 -2.34
N LEU A 877 29.49 69.77 -2.63
CA LEU A 877 28.64 69.12 -3.63
C LEU A 877 29.24 69.37 -5.02
N ILE A 878 29.37 68.33 -5.85
CA ILE A 878 29.93 68.46 -7.20
C ILE A 878 28.77 68.44 -8.20
N LEU A 879 28.60 69.54 -8.93
CA LEU A 879 27.57 69.67 -9.97
C LEU A 879 28.24 69.82 -11.34
N LYS A 880 27.81 69.02 -12.30
CA LYS A 880 28.17 69.17 -13.71
C LYS A 880 26.91 69.36 -14.54
N ILE A 881 26.83 70.47 -15.25
CA ILE A 881 25.74 70.78 -16.18
C ILE A 881 26.26 70.60 -17.59
N SER A 882 25.67 69.68 -18.36
CA SER A 882 26.04 69.23 -19.73
C SER A 882 27.34 69.80 -20.32
N ASP A 883 27.34 71.07 -20.77
CA ASP A 883 28.44 71.67 -21.55
C ASP A 883 29.38 72.59 -20.74
N LYS A 884 29.16 72.73 -19.43
CA LYS A 884 30.00 73.51 -18.50
C LYS A 884 30.99 72.61 -17.73
N PRO A 885 32.17 73.12 -17.32
CA PRO A 885 33.09 72.36 -16.48
C PRO A 885 32.47 72.02 -15.12
N GLU A 886 32.99 70.98 -14.46
CA GLU A 886 32.52 70.53 -13.15
C GLU A 886 32.76 71.61 -12.09
N VAL A 887 31.72 71.93 -11.32
CA VAL A 887 31.76 72.99 -10.31
C VAL A 887 31.60 72.39 -8.92
N GLN A 888 32.49 72.78 -8.01
CA GLN A 888 32.40 72.48 -6.59
C GLN A 888 31.59 73.56 -5.87
N LEU A 889 30.48 73.14 -5.26
CA LEU A 889 29.58 73.97 -4.47
C LEU A 889 30.03 73.92 -3.00
N ILE A 890 30.75 74.97 -2.60
CA ILE A 890 31.30 75.15 -1.25
C ILE A 890 30.32 75.98 -0.40
N GLN A 891 30.33 75.80 0.92
CA GLN A 891 29.45 76.51 1.87
C GLN A 891 29.42 78.04 1.70
N SER A 892 30.56 78.66 1.38
CA SER A 892 30.68 80.13 1.20
C SER A 892 29.90 80.68 0.01
N LYS A 893 29.46 79.82 -0.92
CA LYS A 893 28.66 80.21 -2.10
C LYS A 893 27.14 80.23 -1.84
N VAL A 894 26.69 79.83 -0.64
CA VAL A 894 25.27 79.77 -0.28
C VAL A 894 24.78 81.17 0.12
N THR A 895 23.83 81.72 -0.65
CA THR A 895 23.27 83.06 -0.44
C THR A 895 21.93 83.05 0.29
N GLY A 896 21.24 81.90 0.33
CA GLY A 896 20.02 81.71 1.11
C GLY A 896 19.62 80.25 1.23
N MET A 897 18.97 79.89 2.34
CA MET A 897 18.43 78.55 2.57
C MET A 897 17.04 78.66 3.20
N SER A 898 16.10 77.83 2.73
CA SER A 898 14.75 77.76 3.30
C SER A 898 14.20 76.35 3.19
N SER A 899 13.41 75.93 4.17
CA SER A 899 12.61 74.70 4.07
C SER A 899 11.13 75.06 4.09
N ARG A 900 10.34 74.39 3.26
CA ARG A 900 8.87 74.52 3.25
C ARG A 900 8.22 73.15 3.29
N LYS A 901 7.14 73.02 4.05
CA LYS A 901 6.24 71.87 3.99
C LYS A 901 5.09 72.19 3.06
N SER A 902 4.90 71.35 2.03
CA SER A 902 3.78 71.46 1.09
C SER A 902 2.85 70.27 1.31
N ASN A 903 1.60 70.53 1.68
CA ASN A 903 0.53 69.55 1.92
C ASN A 903 0.94 68.32 2.78
N ASP A 904 1.39 68.46 4.03
CA ASP A 904 1.71 67.41 5.05
C ASP A 904 2.49 66.13 4.62
N SER A 905 2.90 66.03 3.36
CA SER A 905 3.37 64.82 2.69
C SER A 905 4.66 65.06 1.92
N VAL A 906 5.02 66.32 1.66
CA VAL A 906 6.27 66.70 0.99
C VAL A 906 6.98 67.81 1.74
N VAL A 907 8.23 67.56 2.14
CA VAL A 907 9.14 68.59 2.68
C VAL A 907 10.14 68.95 1.58
N ILE A 908 10.28 70.24 1.29
CA ILE A 908 11.17 70.75 0.24
C ILE A 908 12.26 71.58 0.91
N LEU A 909 13.52 71.21 0.66
CA LEU A 909 14.69 71.99 1.05
C LEU A 909 15.23 72.75 -0.17
N THR A 910 15.22 74.08 -0.08
CA THR A 910 15.70 74.98 -1.13
C THR A 910 17.01 75.63 -0.71
N ILE A 911 18.05 75.47 -1.52
CA ILE A 911 19.38 76.06 -1.33
C ILE A 911 19.69 76.97 -2.52
N LYS A 912 19.90 78.26 -2.25
CA LYS A 912 20.31 79.24 -3.26
C LYS A 912 21.81 79.45 -3.19
N LEU A 913 22.49 79.28 -4.31
CA LEU A 913 23.92 79.48 -4.46
C LEU A 913 24.22 80.48 -5.58
N THR A 914 25.32 81.21 -5.47
CA THR A 914 25.83 82.06 -6.55
C THR A 914 27.26 81.70 -6.87
N ASP A 915 27.54 81.44 -8.15
CA ASP A 915 28.91 81.15 -8.62
C ASP A 915 29.25 81.94 -9.88
N GLN A 916 30.52 82.31 -10.04
CA GLN A 916 30.99 83.14 -11.15
C GLN A 916 30.82 82.46 -12.53
N THR A 917 30.76 81.13 -12.57
CA THR A 917 30.68 80.32 -13.80
C THR A 917 29.24 79.93 -14.20
N ILE A 918 28.33 79.82 -13.23
CA ILE A 918 26.96 79.34 -13.44
C ILE A 918 25.92 80.45 -13.29
N GLY A 919 26.20 81.50 -12.50
CA GLY A 919 25.23 82.53 -12.10
C GLY A 919 24.49 82.15 -10.82
N SER A 920 23.25 82.61 -10.65
CA SER A 920 22.38 82.18 -9.55
C SER A 920 21.83 80.78 -9.81
N LEU A 921 22.10 79.85 -8.89
CA LEU A 921 21.67 78.46 -8.92
C LEU A 921 20.76 78.19 -7.72
N THR A 922 19.57 77.63 -7.94
CA THR A 922 18.71 77.14 -6.85
C THR A 922 18.62 75.61 -6.93
N LEU A 923 18.82 74.92 -5.80
CA LEU A 923 18.66 73.47 -5.67
C LEU A 923 17.50 73.15 -4.72
N ASP A 924 16.52 72.40 -5.22
CA ASP A 924 15.33 71.97 -4.47
C ASP A 924 15.35 70.45 -4.26
N PHE A 925 15.52 70.01 -3.01
CA PHE A 925 15.47 68.60 -2.62
C PHE A 925 14.05 68.24 -2.15
N PHE A 926 13.46 67.21 -2.75
CA PHE A 926 12.09 66.78 -2.46
C PHE A 926 12.08 65.53 -1.58
N PHE A 927 11.59 65.68 -0.36
CA PHE A 927 11.35 64.58 0.58
C PHE A 927 9.88 64.21 0.60
N GLU A 928 9.50 63.17 -0.14
CA GLU A 928 8.10 62.72 -0.30
C GLU A 928 7.80 61.54 0.64
N VAL A 929 6.61 61.52 1.23
CA VAL A 929 6.10 60.40 2.04
C VAL A 929 5.25 59.48 1.15
N LYS A 930 5.80 58.34 0.72
CA LYS A 930 5.09 57.37 -0.14
C LYS A 930 4.33 56.28 0.62
N SER A 931 4.76 55.92 1.83
CA SER A 931 4.14 54.89 2.68
C SER A 931 4.18 55.32 4.15
N ALA A 932 3.19 54.88 4.93
CA ALA A 932 2.99 55.31 6.32
C ALA A 932 4.24 55.07 7.19
N GLY A 933 5.06 56.11 7.37
CA GLY A 933 6.22 56.13 8.27
C GLY A 933 7.60 56.32 7.63
N TYR A 934 7.73 56.51 6.30
CA TYR A 934 9.03 56.67 5.63
C TYR A 934 9.12 57.92 4.74
N TYR A 935 10.25 58.62 4.80
CA TYR A 935 10.63 59.67 3.85
C TYR A 935 11.37 59.06 2.66
N THR A 936 11.16 59.62 1.46
CA THR A 936 11.86 59.23 0.24
C THR A 936 12.50 60.44 -0.45
N LEU A 937 13.76 60.31 -0.87
CA LEU A 937 14.52 61.35 -1.57
C LEU A 937 14.95 60.82 -2.94
N ASN A 938 14.10 61.00 -3.94
CA ASN A 938 14.36 60.49 -5.29
C ASN A 938 14.57 61.59 -6.33
N ARG A 939 14.22 62.86 -6.00
CA ARG A 939 14.24 63.97 -6.94
C ARG A 939 14.90 65.20 -6.34
N VAL A 940 15.80 65.82 -7.11
CA VAL A 940 16.37 67.13 -6.83
C VAL A 940 16.19 67.98 -8.07
N ASN A 941 15.57 69.14 -7.96
CA ASN A 941 15.48 70.08 -9.08
C ASN A 941 16.61 71.10 -8.98
N TYR A 942 17.12 71.53 -10.13
CA TYR A 942 18.03 72.67 -10.21
C TYR A 942 17.45 73.74 -11.13
N GLU A 943 17.51 74.98 -10.69
CA GLU A 943 17.07 76.16 -11.44
C GLU A 943 18.28 77.02 -11.78
N THR A 944 18.46 77.30 -13.06
CA THR A 944 19.47 78.25 -13.57
C THR A 944 18.78 79.34 -14.38
N THR A 945 19.54 80.31 -14.89
CA THR A 945 18.99 81.41 -15.72
C THR A 945 18.20 80.95 -16.95
N ASN A 946 18.35 79.68 -17.36
CA ASN A 946 17.76 79.12 -18.58
C ASN A 946 16.55 78.19 -18.35
N GLY A 947 16.14 77.94 -17.09
CA GLY A 947 15.00 77.07 -16.77
C GLY A 947 15.21 76.20 -15.52
N VAL A 948 14.18 75.40 -15.19
CA VAL A 948 14.15 74.43 -14.08
C VAL A 948 14.13 73.00 -14.64
N ASP A 949 15.14 72.20 -14.31
CA ASP A 949 15.22 70.77 -14.70
C ASP A 949 15.31 69.86 -13.45
N ASN A 950 15.06 68.56 -13.62
CA ASN A 950 15.05 67.57 -12.54
C ASN A 950 16.18 66.54 -12.65
N LEU A 951 16.73 66.12 -11.51
CA LEU A 951 17.73 65.06 -11.39
C LEU A 951 17.16 63.95 -10.52
N SER A 952 17.37 62.70 -10.93
CA SER A 952 16.87 61.52 -10.22
C SER A 952 17.98 60.58 -9.77
N THR A 953 17.76 59.83 -8.68
CA THR A 953 18.71 58.81 -8.23
C THR A 953 18.42 57.46 -8.87
N ARG A 954 19.48 56.70 -9.18
CA ARG A 954 19.33 55.29 -9.62
C ARG A 954 18.98 54.33 -8.47
N ARG A 955 19.22 54.73 -7.23
CA ARG A 955 18.86 53.97 -6.03
C ARG A 955 17.76 54.73 -5.31
N ASP A 956 16.68 54.03 -4.96
CA ASP A 956 15.61 54.61 -4.14
C ASP A 956 16.17 54.87 -2.73
N ILE A 957 16.19 56.13 -2.32
CA ILE A 957 16.61 56.53 -0.98
C ILE A 957 15.36 56.61 -0.13
N SER A 958 15.23 55.71 0.85
CA SER A 958 14.10 55.69 1.78
C SER A 958 14.58 55.42 3.20
N PHE A 959 14.01 56.16 4.16
CA PHE A 959 14.39 56.06 5.57
C PHE A 959 13.20 56.40 6.49
N PRO A 960 13.11 55.77 7.67
CA PRO A 960 11.96 55.91 8.57
C PRO A 960 11.93 57.27 9.26
N PHE A 961 10.75 57.70 9.69
CA PHE A 961 10.56 58.91 10.49
C PHE A 961 11.33 58.84 11.81
N GLY A 962 11.95 59.96 12.21
CA GLY A 962 12.74 60.04 13.46
C GLY A 962 14.16 59.48 13.38
N PHE A 963 14.59 58.96 12.23
CA PHE A 963 15.98 58.55 11.95
C PHE A 963 16.62 59.51 10.94
N SER A 964 17.94 59.66 11.02
CA SER A 964 18.72 60.36 9.99
C SER A 964 19.17 59.35 8.93
N TYR A 965 19.05 59.66 7.64
CA TYR A 965 19.62 58.81 6.60
C TYR A 965 21.11 59.11 6.45
N HIS A 966 21.95 58.08 6.46
CA HIS A 966 23.39 58.23 6.31
C HIS A 966 23.92 57.29 5.20
N CYS A 967 24.77 57.82 4.32
CA CYS A 967 25.38 57.04 3.26
C CYS A 967 26.79 57.52 2.92
N SER A 968 27.79 56.72 3.33
CA SER A 968 29.21 57.02 3.04
C SER A 968 29.61 56.93 1.56
N PRO A 969 29.10 55.97 0.75
CA PRO A 969 29.35 55.98 -0.69
C PRO A 969 28.73 57.20 -1.40
N LYS A 970 29.31 57.58 -2.55
CA LYS A 970 28.80 58.69 -3.36
C LYS A 970 27.34 58.47 -3.79
N THR A 971 26.49 59.44 -3.52
CA THR A 971 25.09 59.50 -3.96
C THR A 971 25.01 60.41 -5.18
N THR A 972 24.67 59.83 -6.34
CA THR A 972 24.61 60.55 -7.63
C THR A 972 23.16 60.74 -8.06
N PHE A 973 22.76 62.00 -8.24
CA PHE A 973 21.51 62.38 -8.91
C PHE A 973 21.85 62.76 -10.35
N THR A 974 21.20 62.15 -11.34
CA THR A 974 21.54 62.37 -12.76
C THR A 974 20.30 62.29 -13.64
N ASP A 975 20.35 63.00 -14.76
CA ASP A 975 19.41 62.89 -15.88
C ASP A 975 20.12 62.40 -17.17
N GLY A 976 21.30 61.76 -17.00
CA GLY A 976 22.13 61.22 -18.09
C GLY A 976 23.29 62.11 -18.50
N THR A 977 23.06 63.40 -18.80
CA THR A 977 24.09 64.37 -19.22
C THR A 977 24.57 65.28 -18.08
N THR A 978 23.65 65.67 -17.19
CA THR A 978 23.92 66.45 -15.97
C THR A 978 23.95 65.52 -14.75
N PHE A 979 24.85 65.78 -13.80
CA PHE A 979 24.88 65.05 -12.52
C PHE A 979 25.25 65.92 -11.32
N LEU A 980 24.66 65.60 -10.18
CA LEU A 980 24.98 66.11 -8.85
C LEU A 980 25.48 64.97 -7.98
N ASN A 981 26.72 65.07 -7.51
CA ASN A 981 27.35 64.08 -6.64
C ASN A 981 27.45 64.63 -5.21
N ILE A 982 26.97 63.83 -4.25
CA ILE A 982 27.07 64.09 -2.82
C ILE A 982 27.86 62.95 -2.18
N MET A 983 28.93 63.27 -1.48
CA MET A 983 29.81 62.30 -0.81
C MET A 983 29.51 62.31 0.68
N ASP A 984 29.37 61.13 1.29
CA ASP A 984 29.12 61.00 2.73
C ASP A 984 27.92 61.83 3.20
N MET A 985 26.76 61.54 2.59
CA MET A 985 25.53 62.31 2.78
C MET A 985 24.83 61.87 4.07
N GLN A 986 24.52 62.82 4.96
CA GLN A 986 23.61 62.62 6.07
C GLN A 986 22.45 63.62 6.04
N VAL A 987 21.22 63.11 6.09
CA VAL A 987 20.00 63.94 6.01
C VAL A 987 19.01 63.56 7.09
N GLN A 988 18.41 64.57 7.73
CA GLN A 988 17.27 64.37 8.61
C GLN A 988 16.16 65.37 8.33
N VAL A 989 14.94 64.86 8.28
CA VAL A 989 13.70 65.62 8.14
C VAL A 989 13.00 65.64 9.51
N ASP A 990 12.44 66.77 9.90
CA ASP A 990 11.75 67.03 11.17
C ASP A 990 12.60 66.77 12.42
N HIS A 991 13.72 67.49 12.52
CA HIS A 991 14.59 67.44 13.71
C HIS A 991 13.96 68.16 14.91
N LYS A 992 14.21 67.67 16.13
CA LYS A 992 13.68 68.31 17.37
C LYS A 992 14.60 69.40 17.93
N ASP A 993 15.92 69.14 17.99
CA ASP A 993 16.90 70.03 18.66
C ASP A 993 18.07 70.47 17.76
N ALA A 994 17.87 70.45 16.43
CA ALA A 994 18.91 70.72 15.43
C ALA A 994 20.15 69.78 15.52
N THR A 995 19.94 68.58 16.04
CA THR A 995 20.91 67.49 16.09
C THR A 995 20.43 66.32 15.23
N PHE A 996 21.38 65.54 14.72
CA PHE A 996 21.06 64.30 14.03
C PHE A 996 20.63 63.22 15.05
N SER A 997 19.53 62.52 14.78
CA SER A 997 19.11 61.32 15.48
C SER A 997 19.85 60.09 14.94
N ASP A 998 19.55 58.92 15.50
CA ASP A 998 20.15 57.65 15.08
C ASP A 998 20.14 57.47 13.55
N ALA A 999 21.28 57.00 13.03
CA ALA A 999 21.51 56.89 11.60
C ALA A 999 20.94 55.59 11.03
N TYR A 1000 20.19 55.71 9.94
CA TYR A 1000 19.75 54.64 9.07
C TYR A 1000 20.68 54.56 7.86
N ASP A 1001 21.60 53.60 7.90
CA ASP A 1001 22.65 53.44 6.90
C ASP A 1001 22.14 52.85 5.57
N CYS A 1002 22.65 53.35 4.46
CA CYS A 1002 22.34 52.84 3.12
C CYS A 1002 22.89 51.43 2.81
N VAL A 1003 23.71 50.86 3.70
CA VAL A 1003 24.29 49.51 3.57
C VAL A 1003 23.89 48.68 4.80
N GLY A 1004 23.12 47.61 4.58
CA GLY A 1004 22.71 46.71 5.67
C GLY A 1004 23.87 45.92 6.29
N PHE A 1005 23.69 45.51 7.56
CA PHE A 1005 24.67 44.77 8.37
C PHE A 1005 25.24 43.50 7.71
N THR A 1006 24.45 42.83 6.87
CA THR A 1006 24.84 41.60 6.15
C THR A 1006 24.34 41.61 4.72
N SER A 1007 25.19 41.26 3.76
CA SER A 1007 24.80 41.14 2.35
C SER A 1007 24.15 39.79 2.04
N ILE A 1008 23.25 39.74 1.06
CA ILE A 1008 22.60 38.50 0.58
C ILE A 1008 23.62 37.37 0.31
N PRO A 1009 24.79 37.60 -0.33
CA PRO A 1009 25.80 36.57 -0.54
C PRO A 1009 26.34 35.92 0.74
N ILE A 1010 26.43 36.68 1.84
CA ILE A 1010 26.93 36.17 3.12
C ILE A 1010 25.87 35.26 3.75
N TRP A 1011 24.60 35.65 3.69
CA TRP A 1011 23.49 34.80 4.14
C TRP A 1011 23.41 33.50 3.35
N THR A 1012 23.56 33.56 2.02
CA THR A 1012 23.60 32.35 1.20
C THR A 1012 24.81 31.48 1.53
N GLY A 1013 25.97 32.10 1.82
CA GLY A 1013 27.17 31.38 2.24
C GLY A 1013 26.99 30.65 3.57
N ILE A 1014 26.49 31.33 4.60
CA ILE A 1014 26.20 30.74 5.92
C ILE A 1014 25.17 29.62 5.79
N PHE A 1015 24.13 29.82 4.98
CA PHE A 1015 23.13 28.79 4.75
C PHE A 1015 23.72 27.52 4.12
N VAL A 1016 24.57 27.66 3.10
CA VAL A 1016 25.24 26.52 2.46
C VAL A 1016 26.24 25.83 3.39
N THR A 1017 27.02 26.58 4.18
CA THR A 1017 27.99 25.99 5.11
C THR A 1017 27.31 25.22 6.24
N VAL A 1018 26.18 25.70 6.75
CA VAL A 1018 25.38 24.97 7.76
C VAL A 1018 24.86 23.64 7.19
N ILE A 1019 24.35 23.64 5.97
CA ILE A 1019 23.88 22.40 5.31
C ILE A 1019 25.03 21.40 5.15
N LEU A 1020 26.19 21.85 4.67
CA LEU A 1020 27.38 20.99 4.52
C LEU A 1020 27.88 20.48 5.88
N GLY A 1021 27.85 21.32 6.92
CA GLY A 1021 28.19 20.93 8.29
C GLY A 1021 27.29 19.81 8.83
N LEU A 1022 25.97 19.89 8.59
CA LEU A 1022 25.03 18.85 8.99
C LEU A 1022 25.28 17.52 8.25
N ILE A 1023 25.58 17.58 6.94
CA ILE A 1023 25.93 16.40 6.15
C ILE A 1023 27.22 15.76 6.69
N MET A 1024 28.23 16.56 7.01
CA MET A 1024 29.50 16.07 7.56
C MET A 1024 29.34 15.43 8.94
N ILE A 1025 28.59 16.06 9.84
CA ILE A 1025 28.28 15.48 11.16
C ILE A 1025 27.56 14.14 11.00
N TRP A 1026 26.60 14.06 10.07
CA TRP A 1026 25.87 12.84 9.79
C TRP A 1026 26.77 11.72 9.23
N ALA A 1027 27.70 12.06 8.33
CA ALA A 1027 28.69 11.12 7.81
C ALA A 1027 29.64 10.61 8.90
N LEU A 1028 30.08 11.47 9.81
CA LEU A 1028 30.93 11.09 10.94
C LEU A 1028 30.22 10.15 11.91
N ILE A 1029 28.94 10.42 12.23
CA ILE A 1029 28.13 9.54 13.09
C ILE A 1029 28.01 8.14 12.44
N MET A 1030 27.81 8.08 11.12
CA MET A 1030 27.72 6.81 10.39
C MET A 1030 29.05 6.04 10.39
N ILE A 1031 30.19 6.73 10.23
CA ILE A 1031 31.52 6.11 10.29
C ILE A 1031 31.82 5.57 11.70
N MET A 1032 31.44 6.32 12.74
CA MET A 1032 31.64 5.90 14.13
C MET A 1032 30.85 4.63 14.50
N ASP A 1033 29.77 4.31 13.78
CA ASP A 1033 28.94 3.12 14.03
C ASP A 1033 29.26 1.95 13.09
N ILE A 1034 30.32 2.04 12.26
CA ILE A 1034 30.85 0.89 11.52
C ILE A 1034 31.49 -0.07 12.51
N ARG A 1035 30.75 -1.11 12.88
CA ARG A 1035 31.26 -2.25 13.66
C ARG A 1035 31.86 -3.28 12.71
N THR A 1036 33.03 -3.79 13.06
CA THR A 1036 33.62 -4.96 12.39
C THR A 1036 32.78 -6.20 12.69
N MET A 1037 32.75 -7.16 11.76
CA MET A 1037 32.05 -8.43 12.00
C MET A 1037 32.85 -9.28 13.00
N ASP A 1038 32.16 -9.84 14.00
CA ASP A 1038 32.79 -10.66 15.05
C ASP A 1038 33.27 -12.05 14.56
N ARG A 1039 32.85 -12.47 13.35
CA ARG A 1039 33.19 -13.79 12.78
C ARG A 1039 33.16 -13.78 11.26
N PHE A 1040 34.16 -14.41 10.65
CA PHE A 1040 34.20 -14.73 9.22
C PHE A 1040 33.97 -16.24 9.05
N ASP A 1041 32.82 -16.64 8.49
CA ASP A 1041 32.59 -18.03 8.08
C ASP A 1041 32.93 -18.16 6.59
N ASP A 1042 34.02 -18.87 6.29
CA ASP A 1042 34.35 -19.33 4.94
C ASP A 1042 33.68 -20.70 4.73
N PRO A 1043 32.80 -20.89 3.73
CA PRO A 1043 32.10 -22.15 3.49
C PRO A 1043 33.03 -23.33 3.09
N LYS A 1044 34.34 -23.12 2.91
CA LYS A 1044 35.30 -24.17 2.56
C LYS A 1044 36.53 -24.28 3.46
N GLY A 1045 36.67 -23.44 4.49
CA GLY A 1045 37.81 -23.45 5.41
C GLY A 1045 37.43 -23.82 6.85
N LYS A 1046 38.39 -24.33 7.65
CA LYS A 1046 38.18 -24.47 9.10
C LYS A 1046 38.09 -23.09 9.74
N THR A 1047 37.11 -22.91 10.61
CA THR A 1047 36.81 -21.68 11.36
C THR A 1047 38.02 -21.19 12.13
N ILE A 1048 38.50 -19.98 11.86
CA ILE A 1048 39.49 -19.29 12.68
C ILE A 1048 38.74 -18.43 13.69
N THR A 1049 38.78 -18.83 14.96
CA THR A 1049 38.29 -18.03 16.08
C THR A 1049 39.39 -17.08 16.52
N ILE A 1050 39.24 -15.78 16.29
CA ILE A 1050 40.09 -14.76 16.91
C ILE A 1050 39.48 -14.48 18.28
N SER A 1051 40.15 -14.88 19.34
CA SER A 1051 39.80 -14.48 20.71
C SER A 1051 40.14 -13.00 20.87
N SER A 1052 39.12 -12.14 20.95
CA SER A 1052 39.26 -10.74 21.33
C SER A 1052 39.63 -10.64 22.82
N ALA A 1053 40.93 -10.64 23.09
CA ALA A 1053 41.48 -9.99 24.28
C ALA A 1053 41.92 -8.58 23.87
N GLU A 1054 41.53 -7.62 24.71
CA GLU A 1054 41.66 -6.15 24.64
C GLU A 1054 40.61 -5.37 23.83
#